data_AF-A0A0M0GJU1-F1
#
_entry.id   AF-A0A0M0GJU1-F1
#
_cell.length_a   1.000
_cell.length_b   1.000
_cell.length_c   1.000
_cell.angle_alpha   90.00
_cell.angle_beta   90.00
_cell.angle_gamma   90.00
#
_symmetry.space_group_name_H-M   'P 1'
#
loop_
_entity.id
_entity.type
_entity.pdbx_description
1 polymer ?
#
loop_
_entity_poly.entity_id
_entity_poly.type
_entity_poly.pdbx_seq_one_letter_code
_entity_poly.pdbx_strand_id
1 'polypeptide(L)'
;MNSFRKRFLFLLSAVVLLVGIVCVGYPQTGQSKEKTKQEFDLILHDGTIIDGTGSKRYTADVGISDGYIQSIGNLDGAFGKTEINVSGKIVSPGFIDMHSHADTEVLATAKSSLTQGVTTELIGPDGWGPVDLSYMSELEEKGLAINIGSYIGFNSVWEEVVGYDDRRATAEEIVDMQSLIEEALEKGAWGISAGLFYAPGNYAKIQEVIDVVSVAGKWRTNFPNHIRNENNHVLEATAETIEIGESAGVVPVITHMKVMGPSNWGKSLETIKLIQDANKRGTFAAADQYPYLASQTGLIAIVPQWIQDGGHEEMLKRFADPAMRGQIEEEIHETIQSRVSDAGDVYFPTKQTTLADIAAEQGVSPGEATMQILEKEGSIRTIYFFGHQEDFERILKNPTTAIASDGGATVSSSTHPRRYGTQPRVLGNLVRVEGLLSLEEAVQKMSGLPANIIGMVDRGFIAEGMIADITVFDANTVTDKATFDNPKQYAEGIEHVIINGQFAIKNSEPTDVQAGKALKRSYDMPSRPISLNEAHKVSVKGHLVNENHGGAKKGPKINIMVDQQADQTQSKAKLQIIDKDNNFQINLDELGILQTYKGWASFTGTVKLKKNETMPILVTIDEKDPFTGKETIRVKIGENYQYSGTLKGELKVD
;
A
#
# COMPACT_ATOMS: atom_id res chain seq x y z
N MET A 1 73.19 -21.48 -34.90
CA MET A 1 71.99 -20.99 -34.18
C MET A 1 71.54 -19.68 -34.86
N ASN A 2 71.16 -19.76 -36.13
CA ASN A 2 69.78 -19.77 -36.66
C ASN A 2 69.15 -18.36 -36.56
N SER A 3 69.66 -17.36 -37.29
CA SER A 3 69.44 -16.99 -38.72
C SER A 3 68.15 -16.16 -38.94
N PHE A 4 68.23 -14.83 -39.12
CA PHE A 4 68.43 -14.09 -40.40
C PHE A 4 67.14 -14.05 -41.26
N ARG A 5 66.61 -12.99 -41.91
CA ARG A 5 67.04 -11.68 -42.49
C ARG A 5 65.76 -10.81 -42.65
N LYS A 6 65.72 -9.49 -42.43
CA LYS A 6 66.15 -8.35 -43.29
C LYS A 6 65.67 -8.41 -44.78
N ARG A 7 64.75 -7.51 -45.19
CA ARG A 7 65.00 -6.31 -46.04
C ARG A 7 63.76 -5.79 -46.80
N PHE A 8 63.78 -4.46 -46.96
CA PHE A 8 62.88 -3.54 -47.65
C PHE A 8 63.28 -3.36 -49.14
N LEU A 9 62.36 -2.75 -49.91
CA LEU A 9 62.51 -1.91 -51.13
C LEU A 9 62.08 -2.44 -52.53
N PHE A 10 61.07 -1.73 -53.06
CA PHE A 10 60.68 -1.32 -54.43
C PHE A 10 61.52 -1.74 -55.66
N LEU A 11 60.86 -2.14 -56.78
CA LEU A 11 60.52 -1.27 -57.93
C LEU A 11 59.79 -2.01 -59.08
N LEU A 12 59.00 -1.25 -59.84
CA LEU A 12 58.16 -1.59 -61.01
C LEU A 12 58.88 -2.25 -62.20
N SER A 13 58.15 -3.05 -62.98
CA SER A 13 58.28 -3.17 -64.44
C SER A 13 56.97 -3.71 -65.06
N ALA A 14 56.55 -3.10 -66.18
CA ALA A 14 55.28 -3.28 -66.87
C ALA A 14 55.25 -4.44 -67.88
N VAL A 15 54.06 -5.03 -68.10
CA VAL A 15 53.65 -5.68 -69.36
C VAL A 15 52.16 -5.42 -69.60
N VAL A 16 51.81 -5.05 -70.83
CA VAL A 16 50.48 -4.68 -71.35
C VAL A 16 49.89 -5.87 -72.12
N LEU A 17 48.58 -6.17 -71.95
CA LEU A 17 47.52 -6.24 -73.01
C LEU A 17 46.30 -7.13 -72.64
N LEU A 18 45.14 -6.63 -73.09
CA LEU A 18 43.91 -7.31 -73.57
C LEU A 18 42.77 -7.73 -72.60
N VAL A 19 41.78 -6.82 -72.53
CA VAL A 19 40.32 -6.98 -72.74
C VAL A 19 39.66 -8.31 -72.41
N GLY A 20 38.69 -8.25 -71.49
CA GLY A 20 37.60 -9.22 -71.36
C GLY A 20 36.61 -8.79 -70.29
N ILE A 21 35.54 -8.07 -70.66
CA ILE A 21 34.39 -7.81 -69.79
C ILE A 21 33.64 -9.13 -69.62
N VAL A 22 33.62 -9.66 -68.40
CA VAL A 22 32.65 -10.67 -67.97
C VAL A 22 32.04 -10.18 -66.67
N CYS A 23 30.79 -9.71 -66.74
CA CYS A 23 29.96 -9.44 -65.57
C CYS A 23 29.61 -10.78 -64.91
N VAL A 24 30.34 -11.16 -63.86
CA VAL A 24 29.93 -12.24 -62.95
C VAL A 24 29.16 -11.60 -61.80
N GLY A 25 27.84 -11.76 -61.81
CA GLY A 25 27.00 -11.39 -60.67
C GLY A 25 27.35 -12.24 -59.47
N TYR A 26 27.79 -11.61 -58.38
CA TYR A 26 27.81 -12.23 -57.07
C TYR A 26 26.34 -12.40 -56.60
N PRO A 27 25.90 -13.60 -56.21
CA PRO A 27 24.63 -13.73 -55.52
C PRO A 27 24.75 -12.99 -54.18
N GLN A 28 23.94 -11.94 -54.01
CA GLN A 28 23.70 -11.37 -52.69
C GLN A 28 23.06 -12.47 -51.85
N THR A 29 23.84 -13.06 -50.93
CA THR A 29 23.30 -13.80 -49.81
C THR A 29 22.42 -12.83 -49.02
N GLY A 30 21.11 -12.99 -49.15
CA GLY A 30 20.15 -12.29 -48.33
C GLY A 30 20.47 -12.58 -46.87
N GLN A 31 21.01 -11.59 -46.16
CA GLN A 31 20.91 -11.57 -44.71
C GLN A 31 19.42 -11.60 -44.39
N SER A 32 18.92 -12.77 -44.00
CA SER A 32 17.67 -12.84 -43.25
C SER A 32 17.83 -11.87 -42.08
N LYS A 33 16.99 -10.82 -42.05
CA LYS A 33 16.77 -10.07 -40.81
C LYS A 33 16.26 -11.09 -39.80
N GLU A 34 17.14 -11.62 -38.96
CA GLU A 34 16.70 -12.25 -37.72
C GLU A 34 15.83 -11.20 -37.02
N LYS A 35 14.52 -11.46 -36.95
CA LYS A 35 13.68 -10.75 -36.01
C LYS A 35 14.23 -11.15 -34.64
N THR A 36 14.97 -10.25 -34.00
CA THR A 36 15.32 -10.41 -32.58
C THR A 36 14.02 -10.64 -31.83
N LYS A 37 13.86 -11.82 -31.24
CA LYS A 37 12.72 -12.13 -30.37
C LYS A 37 12.73 -11.14 -29.22
N GLN A 38 11.54 -10.72 -28.78
CA GLN A 38 11.41 -9.92 -27.57
C GLN A 38 11.83 -10.78 -26.38
N GLU A 39 12.78 -10.30 -25.59
CA GLU A 39 13.34 -11.01 -24.43
C GLU A 39 12.79 -10.42 -23.14
N PHE A 40 12.46 -11.29 -22.18
CA PHE A 40 11.98 -10.94 -20.83
C PHE A 40 12.77 -11.70 -19.76
N ASP A 41 12.80 -11.19 -18.53
CA ASP A 41 13.34 -11.93 -17.38
C ASP A 41 12.42 -13.07 -16.96
N LEU A 42 11.11 -12.80 -16.98
CA LEU A 42 10.06 -13.75 -16.63
C LEU A 42 8.87 -13.58 -17.58
N ILE A 43 8.32 -14.70 -18.06
CA ILE A 43 7.00 -14.75 -18.68
C ILE A 43 6.09 -15.67 -17.86
N LEU A 44 4.92 -15.16 -17.50
CA LEU A 44 3.80 -15.95 -16.99
C LEU A 44 2.84 -16.21 -18.16
N HIS A 45 2.74 -17.47 -18.60
CA HIS A 45 1.92 -17.87 -19.74
C HIS A 45 0.51 -18.29 -19.32
N ASP A 46 -0.50 -17.95 -20.13
CA ASP A 46 -1.89 -18.43 -20.03
C ASP A 46 -2.60 -18.11 -18.70
N GLY A 47 -2.25 -16.99 -18.06
CA GLY A 47 -2.86 -16.59 -16.78
C GLY A 47 -4.28 -16.03 -16.94
N THR A 48 -5.14 -16.27 -15.97
CA THR A 48 -6.41 -15.51 -15.84
C THR A 48 -6.14 -14.24 -15.04
N ILE A 49 -6.01 -13.11 -15.73
CA ILE A 49 -5.67 -11.82 -15.15
C ILE A 49 -6.88 -11.21 -14.44
N ILE A 50 -6.72 -10.86 -13.17
CA ILE A 50 -7.59 -9.93 -12.44
C ILE A 50 -6.70 -8.75 -12.07
N ASP A 51 -6.82 -7.65 -12.80
CA ASP A 51 -5.84 -6.57 -12.82
C ASP A 51 -5.90 -5.59 -11.65
N GLY A 52 -6.77 -5.82 -10.66
CA GLY A 52 -6.96 -4.94 -9.51
C GLY A 52 -7.90 -3.75 -9.74
N THR A 53 -8.42 -3.57 -10.96
CA THR A 53 -9.33 -2.46 -11.28
C THR A 53 -10.77 -2.71 -10.84
N GLY A 54 -11.14 -3.97 -10.57
CA GLY A 54 -12.52 -4.43 -10.38
C GLY A 54 -13.23 -4.81 -11.69
N SER A 55 -12.54 -4.64 -12.84
CA SER A 55 -13.04 -5.03 -14.16
C SER A 55 -13.11 -6.54 -14.36
N LYS A 56 -13.77 -6.97 -15.44
CA LYS A 56 -13.87 -8.38 -15.82
C LYS A 56 -12.50 -8.98 -16.11
N ARG A 57 -12.25 -10.16 -15.53
CA ARG A 57 -11.03 -10.96 -15.78
C ARG A 57 -10.86 -11.34 -17.26
N TYR A 58 -9.61 -11.51 -17.69
CA TYR A 58 -9.25 -11.92 -19.08
C TYR A 58 -8.04 -12.85 -19.09
N THR A 59 -7.81 -13.57 -20.18
CA THR A 59 -6.63 -14.44 -20.34
C THR A 59 -5.54 -13.73 -21.12
N ALA A 60 -4.32 -13.74 -20.59
CA ALA A 60 -3.14 -13.18 -21.25
C ALA A 60 -1.85 -13.75 -20.64
N ASP A 61 -0.76 -13.60 -21.38
CA ASP A 61 0.60 -13.74 -20.85
C ASP A 61 1.04 -12.41 -20.23
N VAL A 62 1.94 -12.48 -19.25
CA VAL A 62 2.57 -11.30 -18.62
C VAL A 62 4.08 -11.43 -18.74
N GLY A 63 4.69 -10.51 -19.50
CA GLY A 63 6.14 -10.40 -19.66
C GLY A 63 6.73 -9.36 -18.72
N ILE A 64 7.74 -9.75 -17.96
CA ILE A 64 8.38 -8.95 -16.90
C ILE A 64 9.87 -8.80 -17.21
N SER A 65 10.38 -7.58 -17.12
CA SER A 65 11.82 -7.30 -17.20
C SER A 65 12.19 -6.15 -16.27
N ASP A 66 13.40 -6.21 -15.71
CA ASP A 66 13.97 -5.16 -14.86
C ASP A 66 13.06 -4.75 -13.69
N GLY A 67 12.23 -5.68 -13.22
CA GLY A 67 11.29 -5.45 -12.12
C GLY A 67 9.95 -4.83 -12.51
N TYR A 68 9.65 -4.68 -13.81
CA TYR A 68 8.42 -4.05 -14.31
C TYR A 68 7.63 -4.98 -15.22
N ILE A 69 6.31 -4.81 -15.22
CA ILE A 69 5.41 -5.43 -16.20
C ILE A 69 5.64 -4.73 -17.52
N GLN A 70 6.31 -5.41 -18.44
CA GLN A 70 6.72 -4.81 -19.72
C GLN A 70 5.71 -5.09 -20.83
N SER A 71 5.00 -6.22 -20.79
CA SER A 71 3.98 -6.52 -21.79
C SER A 71 2.89 -7.43 -21.25
N ILE A 72 1.66 -7.22 -21.71
CA ILE A 72 0.51 -8.08 -21.42
C ILE A 72 -0.18 -8.43 -22.73
N GLY A 73 -0.40 -9.72 -23.01
CA GLY A 73 -1.05 -10.16 -24.25
C GLY A 73 -0.60 -11.54 -24.68
N ASN A 74 -0.58 -11.79 -25.99
CA ASN A 74 0.01 -13.04 -26.54
C ASN A 74 1.52 -12.86 -26.73
N LEU A 75 2.31 -13.73 -26.10
CA LEU A 75 3.77 -13.73 -26.14
C LEU A 75 4.38 -15.00 -26.78
N ASP A 76 3.63 -15.74 -27.62
CA ASP A 76 4.07 -16.99 -28.29
C ASP A 76 5.39 -16.86 -29.08
N GLY A 77 5.71 -15.65 -29.54
CA GLY A 77 6.92 -15.33 -30.29
C GLY A 77 8.09 -14.78 -29.46
N ALA A 78 7.84 -14.49 -28.18
CA ALA A 78 8.84 -13.95 -27.27
C ALA A 78 9.73 -15.06 -26.68
N PHE A 79 10.65 -14.66 -25.81
CA PHE A 79 11.50 -15.54 -25.04
C PHE A 79 11.64 -14.98 -23.62
N GLY A 80 11.40 -15.81 -22.61
CA GLY A 80 11.66 -15.47 -21.21
C GLY A 80 12.89 -16.23 -20.70
N LYS A 81 13.76 -15.59 -19.91
CA LYS A 81 14.82 -16.31 -19.17
C LYS A 81 14.21 -17.35 -18.22
N THR A 82 13.08 -17.01 -17.63
CA THR A 82 12.18 -17.93 -16.94
C THR A 82 10.81 -17.88 -17.60
N GLU A 83 10.20 -19.03 -17.85
CA GLU A 83 8.84 -19.13 -18.38
C GLU A 83 8.04 -20.08 -17.49
N ILE A 84 6.89 -19.62 -17.00
CA ILE A 84 6.01 -20.38 -16.11
C ILE A 84 4.63 -20.44 -16.74
N ASN A 85 4.07 -21.64 -16.91
CA ASN A 85 2.67 -21.79 -17.29
C ASN A 85 1.79 -21.68 -16.05
N VAL A 86 0.89 -20.70 -16.05
CA VAL A 86 -0.07 -20.43 -14.96
C VAL A 86 -1.52 -20.65 -15.42
N SER A 87 -1.73 -21.56 -16.37
CA SER A 87 -3.03 -21.99 -16.86
C SER A 87 -3.96 -22.40 -15.72
N GLY A 88 -5.19 -21.85 -15.72
CA GLY A 88 -6.19 -22.12 -14.69
C GLY A 88 -5.94 -21.43 -13.36
N LYS A 89 -4.86 -20.64 -13.23
CA LYS A 89 -4.56 -19.81 -12.07
C LYS A 89 -4.97 -18.37 -12.30
N ILE A 90 -5.21 -17.67 -11.20
CA ILE A 90 -5.40 -16.22 -11.20
C ILE A 90 -4.04 -15.56 -11.12
N VAL A 91 -3.82 -14.55 -11.96
CA VAL A 91 -2.69 -13.63 -11.86
C VAL A 91 -3.27 -12.26 -11.46
N SER A 92 -2.97 -11.82 -10.24
CA SER A 92 -3.41 -10.53 -9.71
C SER A 92 -2.23 -9.66 -9.33
N PRO A 93 -2.44 -8.35 -9.09
CA PRO A 93 -1.44 -7.58 -8.37
C PRO A 93 -1.14 -8.24 -7.02
N GLY A 94 0.06 -8.01 -6.53
CA GLY A 94 0.41 -8.30 -5.14
C GLY A 94 -0.54 -7.60 -4.18
N PHE A 95 -0.88 -8.25 -3.07
CA PHE A 95 -1.80 -7.66 -2.10
C PHE A 95 -1.08 -6.62 -1.24
N ILE A 96 -1.76 -5.50 -1.01
CA ILE A 96 -1.29 -4.37 -0.22
C ILE A 96 -2.05 -4.38 1.10
N ASP A 97 -1.34 -4.64 2.18
CA ASP A 97 -1.88 -4.56 3.52
C ASP A 97 -1.54 -3.17 4.11
N MET A 98 -2.49 -2.24 3.95
CA MET A 98 -2.32 -0.84 4.35
C MET A 98 -2.41 -0.61 5.87
N HIS A 99 -2.70 -1.66 6.66
CA HIS A 99 -2.77 -1.58 8.13
C HIS A 99 -2.05 -2.76 8.75
N SER A 100 -0.73 -2.63 8.92
CA SER A 100 0.14 -3.69 9.41
C SER A 100 0.82 -3.33 10.74
N HIS A 101 0.74 -4.24 11.70
CA HIS A 101 1.53 -4.23 12.93
C HIS A 101 2.73 -5.18 12.85
N ALA A 102 3.37 -5.28 11.68
CA ALA A 102 4.46 -6.23 11.41
C ALA A 102 5.52 -6.27 12.52
N ASP A 103 5.93 -7.48 12.91
CA ASP A 103 7.12 -7.65 13.74
C ASP A 103 8.35 -7.36 12.85
N THR A 104 8.96 -6.18 12.99
CA THR A 104 10.00 -5.69 12.06
C THR A 104 11.21 -6.62 11.93
N GLU A 105 11.52 -7.39 12.98
CA GLU A 105 12.62 -8.36 13.00
C GLU A 105 12.41 -9.58 12.08
N VAL A 106 11.18 -9.82 11.59
CA VAL A 106 10.90 -10.97 10.71
C VAL A 106 10.75 -10.59 9.24
N LEU A 107 10.85 -9.29 8.91
CA LEU A 107 10.61 -8.76 7.57
C LEU A 107 11.57 -9.29 6.50
N ALA A 108 12.77 -9.73 6.89
CA ALA A 108 13.72 -10.40 6.00
C ALA A 108 13.18 -11.72 5.41
N THR A 109 12.15 -12.32 6.03
CA THR A 109 11.48 -13.53 5.51
C THR A 109 10.00 -13.31 5.23
N ALA A 110 9.32 -12.50 6.07
CA ALA A 110 7.90 -12.17 6.00
C ALA A 110 6.96 -13.35 5.66
N LYS A 111 7.31 -14.57 6.09
CA LYS A 111 6.66 -15.80 5.61
C LYS A 111 5.14 -15.82 5.83
N SER A 112 4.68 -15.30 6.97
CA SER A 112 3.24 -15.22 7.25
C SER A 112 2.51 -14.35 6.22
N SER A 113 3.13 -13.24 5.78
CA SER A 113 2.55 -12.31 4.80
C SER A 113 2.67 -12.82 3.37
N LEU A 114 3.84 -13.33 2.99
CA LEU A 114 4.07 -13.89 1.66
C LEU A 114 3.10 -15.05 1.36
N THR A 115 2.90 -15.96 2.31
CA THR A 115 1.97 -17.09 2.12
C THR A 115 0.50 -16.67 1.99
N GLN A 116 0.18 -15.40 2.28
CA GLN A 116 -1.12 -14.79 2.05
C GLN A 116 -1.22 -14.06 0.71
N GLY A 117 -0.11 -13.91 -0.04
CA GLY A 117 -0.04 -13.13 -1.28
C GLY A 117 0.25 -11.64 -1.07
N VAL A 118 0.65 -11.24 0.14
CA VAL A 118 1.00 -9.84 0.46
C VAL A 118 2.39 -9.52 -0.08
N THR A 119 2.49 -8.44 -0.85
CA THR A 119 3.76 -7.92 -1.38
C THR A 119 4.17 -6.60 -0.75
N THR A 120 3.24 -5.90 -0.09
CA THR A 120 3.48 -4.59 0.52
C THR A 120 2.71 -4.47 1.83
N GLU A 121 3.39 -4.01 2.88
CA GLU A 121 2.77 -3.65 4.16
C GLU A 121 3.06 -2.18 4.51
N LEU A 122 2.06 -1.47 5.06
CA LEU A 122 2.27 -0.19 5.72
C LEU A 122 2.28 -0.35 7.24
N ILE A 123 3.42 -0.02 7.84
CA ILE A 123 3.66 -0.07 9.29
C ILE A 123 3.46 1.30 9.95
N GLY A 124 3.48 1.30 11.28
CA GLY A 124 3.15 2.45 12.11
C GLY A 124 1.67 2.86 12.10
N PRO A 125 0.69 1.94 12.04
CA PRO A 125 -0.72 2.32 12.11
C PRO A 125 -1.12 2.71 13.54
N ASP A 126 -2.39 3.09 13.73
CA ASP A 126 -3.00 3.36 15.04
C ASP A 126 -2.27 4.42 15.89
N GLY A 127 -1.54 5.34 15.25
CA GLY A 127 -0.90 6.48 15.90
C GLY A 127 0.49 6.21 16.47
N TRP A 128 1.02 5.00 16.31
CA TRP A 128 2.28 4.60 16.95
C TRP A 128 3.39 4.28 15.93
N GLY A 129 4.63 4.62 16.27
CA GLY A 129 5.82 4.29 15.50
C GLY A 129 6.99 5.20 15.86
N PRO A 130 8.21 4.94 15.37
CA PRO A 130 9.30 5.89 15.52
C PRO A 130 8.96 7.24 14.88
N VAL A 131 9.21 8.34 15.59
CA VAL A 131 8.94 9.70 15.10
C VAL A 131 9.91 10.07 13.96
N ASP A 132 11.17 9.62 14.04
CA ASP A 132 12.13 9.77 12.93
C ASP A 132 12.04 8.58 11.97
N LEU A 133 11.51 8.81 10.76
CA LEU A 133 11.41 7.79 9.69
C LEU A 133 12.74 7.33 9.09
N SER A 134 13.90 7.83 9.54
CA SER A 134 15.21 7.34 9.09
C SER A 134 15.40 5.83 9.31
N TYR A 135 14.73 5.25 10.32
CA TYR A 135 14.74 3.81 10.64
C TYR A 135 14.34 2.91 9.47
N MET A 136 13.54 3.42 8.52
CA MET A 136 13.12 2.67 7.33
C MET A 136 14.32 2.24 6.48
N SER A 137 15.39 3.04 6.45
CA SER A 137 16.62 2.67 5.74
C SER A 137 17.34 1.52 6.44
N GLU A 138 17.31 1.48 7.78
CA GLU A 138 17.89 0.37 8.55
C GLU A 138 17.13 -0.93 8.33
N LEU A 139 15.80 -0.87 8.19
CA LEU A 139 14.99 -2.04 7.82
C LEU A 139 15.37 -2.57 6.43
N GLU A 140 15.57 -1.68 5.45
CA GLU A 140 16.00 -2.06 4.11
C GLU A 140 17.41 -2.67 4.12
N GLU A 141 18.35 -2.13 4.90
CA GLU A 141 19.71 -2.66 5.04
C GLU A 141 19.76 -4.06 5.68
N LYS A 142 18.84 -4.36 6.61
CA LYS A 142 18.65 -5.72 7.17
C LYS A 142 18.08 -6.71 6.15
N GLY A 143 17.52 -6.19 5.05
CA GLY A 143 16.91 -6.94 3.97
C GLY A 143 15.42 -7.19 4.18
N LEU A 144 14.68 -7.11 3.08
CA LEU A 144 13.22 -7.16 3.09
C LEU A 144 12.70 -8.19 2.08
N ALA A 145 11.89 -9.12 2.54
CA ALA A 145 11.20 -10.07 1.65
C ALA A 145 10.00 -9.41 0.95
N ILE A 146 9.35 -8.44 1.60
CA ILE A 146 8.21 -7.67 1.09
C ILE A 146 8.50 -6.17 1.12
N ASN A 147 7.78 -5.38 0.33
CA ASN A 147 7.88 -3.93 0.41
C ASN A 147 7.29 -3.41 1.73
N ILE A 148 7.88 -2.36 2.29
CA ILE A 148 7.43 -1.74 3.53
C ILE A 148 7.34 -0.23 3.36
N GLY A 149 6.21 0.38 3.72
CA GLY A 149 6.09 1.82 3.93
C GLY A 149 5.74 2.13 5.38
N SER A 150 5.92 3.36 5.84
CA SER A 150 5.56 3.78 7.20
C SER A 150 4.63 4.98 7.19
N TYR A 151 3.68 4.99 8.12
CA TYR A 151 3.01 6.20 8.58
C TYR A 151 3.88 6.91 9.63
N ILE A 152 3.63 8.21 9.84
CA ILE A 152 4.03 8.91 11.06
C ILE A 152 2.86 8.83 12.06
N GLY A 153 3.15 8.45 13.30
CA GLY A 153 2.14 8.26 14.33
C GLY A 153 1.81 9.54 15.10
N PHE A 154 0.56 10.00 15.05
CA PHE A 154 0.08 11.15 15.82
C PHE A 154 0.28 10.96 17.32
N ASN A 155 0.02 9.76 17.87
CA ASN A 155 0.18 9.50 19.29
C ASN A 155 1.65 9.55 19.72
N SER A 156 2.57 9.03 18.89
CA SER A 156 4.01 9.13 19.15
C SER A 156 4.51 10.58 19.11
N VAL A 157 4.05 11.37 18.14
CA VAL A 157 4.35 12.80 18.05
C VAL A 157 3.79 13.56 19.26
N TRP A 158 2.55 13.25 19.68
CA TRP A 158 1.93 13.85 20.85
C TRP A 158 2.68 13.48 22.14
N GLU A 159 3.07 12.22 22.30
CA GLU A 159 3.85 11.76 23.45
C GLU A 159 5.21 12.48 23.54
N GLU A 160 5.92 12.62 22.41
CA GLU A 160 7.25 13.24 22.37
C GLU A 160 7.22 14.71 22.80
N VAL A 161 6.15 15.44 22.47
CA VAL A 161 6.03 16.88 22.72
C VAL A 161 5.24 17.20 23.99
N VAL A 162 4.07 16.58 24.17
CA VAL A 162 3.12 16.91 25.24
C VAL A 162 3.27 15.97 26.45
N GLY A 163 3.60 14.70 26.19
CA GLY A 163 3.67 13.65 27.21
C GLY A 163 2.33 12.94 27.46
N TYR A 164 2.23 12.25 28.61
CA TYR A 164 1.09 11.40 28.97
C TYR A 164 -0.01 12.08 29.79
N ASP A 165 0.15 13.35 30.13
CA ASP A 165 -0.82 14.08 30.95
C ASP A 165 -2.07 14.45 30.12
N ASP A 166 -3.26 14.35 30.70
CA ASP A 166 -4.50 14.91 30.14
C ASP A 166 -4.52 16.44 30.31
N ARG A 167 -3.73 17.09 29.45
CA ARG A 167 -3.68 18.54 29.32
C ARG A 167 -3.80 18.95 27.86
N ARG A 168 -4.13 20.22 27.65
CA ARG A 168 -4.16 20.82 26.32
C ARG A 168 -2.74 21.15 25.86
N ALA A 169 -2.49 20.96 24.57
CA ALA A 169 -1.23 21.40 23.96
C ALA A 169 -1.21 22.94 23.90
N THR A 170 -0.04 23.52 24.15
CA THR A 170 0.20 24.94 23.91
C THR A 170 0.36 25.20 22.42
N ALA A 171 0.25 26.47 22.01
CA ALA A 171 0.45 26.85 20.62
C ALA A 171 1.88 26.52 20.11
N GLU A 172 2.89 26.59 20.97
CA GLU A 172 4.28 26.24 20.64
C GLU A 172 4.41 24.71 20.43
N GLU A 173 3.84 23.91 21.34
CA GLU A 173 3.83 22.44 21.21
C GLU A 173 3.09 21.97 19.93
N ILE A 174 2.02 22.66 19.52
CA ILE A 174 1.35 22.37 18.23
C ILE A 174 2.31 22.58 17.05
N VAL A 175 3.10 23.66 17.06
CA VAL A 175 4.09 23.94 16.00
C VAL A 175 5.22 22.91 15.99
N ASP A 176 5.66 22.46 17.16
CA ASP A 176 6.67 21.41 17.28
C ASP A 176 6.16 20.08 16.69
N MET A 177 4.91 19.69 17.04
CA MET A 177 4.27 18.50 16.47
C MET A 177 4.09 18.60 14.94
N GLN A 178 3.68 19.76 14.43
CA GLN A 178 3.59 20.01 12.99
C GLN A 178 4.95 19.84 12.30
N SER A 179 6.03 20.29 12.94
CA SER A 179 7.39 20.20 12.39
C SER A 179 7.86 18.74 12.29
N LEU A 180 7.61 17.92 13.31
CA LEU A 180 7.91 16.48 13.29
C LEU A 180 7.15 15.75 12.18
N ILE A 181 5.87 16.07 12.01
CA ILE A 181 5.02 15.51 10.95
C ILE A 181 5.53 15.92 9.56
N GLU A 182 5.84 17.21 9.36
CA GLU A 182 6.37 17.70 8.08
C GLU A 182 7.70 17.02 7.73
N GLU A 183 8.62 16.89 8.69
CA GLU A 183 9.89 16.19 8.50
C GLU A 183 9.69 14.71 8.11
N ALA A 184 8.73 14.02 8.76
CA ALA A 184 8.40 12.64 8.42
C ALA A 184 7.81 12.52 7.00
N LEU A 185 6.94 13.46 6.60
CA LEU A 185 6.39 13.52 5.23
C LEU A 185 7.47 13.80 4.19
N GLU A 186 8.43 14.70 4.48
CA GLU A 186 9.62 14.94 3.65
C GLU A 186 10.50 13.71 3.50
N LYS A 187 10.60 12.87 4.55
CA LYS A 187 11.30 11.58 4.53
C LYS A 187 10.51 10.46 3.86
N GLY A 188 9.26 10.71 3.48
CA GLY A 188 8.44 9.81 2.66
C GLY A 188 7.36 9.04 3.43
N ALA A 189 6.87 9.57 4.56
CA ALA A 189 5.72 9.00 5.26
C ALA A 189 4.50 8.86 4.34
N TRP A 190 3.78 7.75 4.46
CA TRP A 190 2.61 7.45 3.64
C TRP A 190 1.32 8.14 4.10
N GLY A 191 1.37 8.89 5.19
CA GLY A 191 0.24 9.55 5.84
C GLY A 191 0.51 9.76 7.33
N ILE A 192 -0.50 10.26 8.05
CA ILE A 192 -0.45 10.43 9.51
C ILE A 192 -1.42 9.45 10.13
N SER A 193 -0.93 8.41 10.77
CA SER A 193 -1.82 7.51 11.50
C SER A 193 -2.19 8.10 12.86
N ALA A 194 -3.36 7.76 13.37
CA ALA A 194 -3.78 8.13 14.71
C ALA A 194 -4.45 6.98 15.44
N GLY A 195 -4.34 7.00 16.75
CA GLY A 195 -5.02 6.09 17.67
C GLY A 195 -5.73 6.90 18.72
N LEU A 196 -6.78 7.62 18.32
CA LEU A 196 -7.53 8.50 19.23
C LEU A 196 -8.27 7.71 20.32
N PHE A 197 -8.35 6.38 20.22
CA PHE A 197 -8.80 5.52 21.31
C PHE A 197 -7.77 5.40 22.46
N TYR A 198 -6.48 5.44 22.15
CA TYR A 198 -5.39 5.20 23.09
C TYR A 198 -4.89 6.50 23.74
N ALA A 199 -4.57 6.45 25.03
CA ALA A 199 -3.77 7.50 25.67
C ALA A 199 -2.34 7.51 25.09
N PRO A 200 -1.71 8.69 24.90
CA PRO A 200 -2.23 10.01 25.25
C PRO A 200 -3.05 10.68 24.14
N GLY A 201 -3.06 10.14 22.91
CA GLY A 201 -3.79 10.72 21.78
C GLY A 201 -5.29 10.92 22.04
N ASN A 202 -5.90 10.07 22.89
CA ASN A 202 -7.28 10.21 23.34
C ASN A 202 -7.57 11.52 24.09
N TYR A 203 -6.57 12.17 24.67
CA TYR A 203 -6.79 13.43 25.37
C TYR A 203 -7.00 14.58 24.38
N ALA A 204 -6.41 14.53 23.19
CA ALA A 204 -6.50 15.61 22.18
C ALA A 204 -7.97 15.90 21.80
N LYS A 205 -8.37 17.18 21.78
CA LYS A 205 -9.66 17.62 21.25
C LYS A 205 -9.61 17.68 19.73
N ILE A 206 -10.77 17.60 19.09
CA ILE A 206 -10.91 17.64 17.61
C ILE A 206 -10.08 18.76 17.00
N GLN A 207 -10.21 19.99 17.52
CA GLN A 207 -9.48 21.14 16.98
C GLN A 207 -7.96 21.02 17.13
N GLU A 208 -7.44 20.44 18.22
CA GLU A 208 -5.99 20.23 18.38
C GLU A 208 -5.48 19.19 17.38
N VAL A 209 -6.25 18.12 17.14
CA VAL A 209 -5.91 17.14 16.10
C VAL A 209 -5.92 17.81 14.72
N ILE A 210 -6.93 18.62 14.40
CA ILE A 210 -6.99 19.39 13.15
C ILE A 210 -5.76 20.30 13.03
N ASP A 211 -5.45 21.07 14.06
CA ASP A 211 -4.36 22.04 14.04
C ASP A 211 -3.02 21.33 13.75
N VAL A 212 -2.76 20.19 14.41
CA VAL A 212 -1.54 19.39 14.19
C VAL A 212 -1.51 18.77 12.79
N VAL A 213 -2.61 18.13 12.36
CA VAL A 213 -2.66 17.36 11.10
C VAL A 213 -2.71 18.27 9.86
N SER A 214 -3.18 19.51 9.98
CA SER A 214 -3.36 20.44 8.85
C SER A 214 -2.08 20.73 8.06
N VAL A 215 -0.90 20.54 8.64
CA VAL A 215 0.39 20.66 7.92
C VAL A 215 0.46 19.69 6.73
N ALA A 216 -0.23 18.54 6.82
CA ALA A 216 -0.29 17.54 5.76
C ALA A 216 -1.25 17.87 4.61
N GLY A 217 -2.07 18.92 4.71
CA GLY A 217 -3.06 19.25 3.67
C GLY A 217 -2.42 19.50 2.29
N LYS A 218 -1.27 20.18 2.25
CA LYS A 218 -0.50 20.40 1.01
C LYS A 218 0.10 19.11 0.45
N TRP A 219 0.26 18.08 1.26
CA TRP A 219 0.77 16.78 0.83
C TRP A 219 -0.31 15.93 0.16
N ARG A 220 -1.60 16.26 0.31
CA ARG A 220 -2.75 15.50 -0.23
C ARG A 220 -2.67 14.01 0.12
N THR A 221 -2.32 13.73 1.37
CA THR A 221 -2.15 12.37 1.91
C THR A 221 -3.39 11.93 2.68
N ASN A 222 -3.29 10.80 3.38
CA ASN A 222 -4.35 10.19 4.17
C ASN A 222 -4.10 10.29 5.69
N PHE A 223 -5.19 10.15 6.45
CA PHE A 223 -5.25 10.13 7.91
C PHE A 223 -5.98 8.85 8.38
N PRO A 224 -5.27 7.70 8.46
CA PRO A 224 -5.81 6.48 9.02
C PRO A 224 -5.92 6.58 10.54
N ASN A 225 -7.13 6.45 11.05
CA ASN A 225 -7.43 6.65 12.45
C ASN A 225 -8.14 5.45 13.06
N HIS A 226 -7.53 4.87 14.09
CA HIS A 226 -8.25 4.09 15.08
C HIS A 226 -9.09 5.06 15.90
N ILE A 227 -10.35 5.13 15.50
CA ILE A 227 -11.32 6.12 15.97
C ILE A 227 -11.47 6.07 17.49
N ARG A 228 -11.79 7.22 18.09
CA ARG A 228 -11.82 7.42 19.53
C ARG A 228 -12.65 6.41 20.31
N ASN A 229 -13.69 5.87 19.68
CA ASN A 229 -14.55 4.87 20.29
C ASN A 229 -15.17 3.98 19.19
N GLU A 230 -15.16 2.66 19.41
CA GLU A 230 -15.68 1.67 18.45
C GLU A 230 -16.98 0.99 18.94
N ASN A 231 -17.51 1.45 20.08
CA ASN A 231 -18.69 0.90 20.73
C ASN A 231 -19.79 1.95 20.92
N ASN A 232 -19.99 2.46 22.13
CA ASN A 232 -21.15 3.29 22.47
C ASN A 232 -21.19 4.61 21.68
N HIS A 233 -20.02 5.18 21.36
CA HIS A 233 -19.83 6.45 20.67
C HIS A 233 -19.22 6.29 19.27
N VAL A 234 -19.45 5.14 18.62
CA VAL A 234 -18.88 4.83 17.30
C VAL A 234 -19.32 5.81 16.21
N LEU A 235 -20.52 6.39 16.31
CA LEU A 235 -21.04 7.34 15.34
C LEU A 235 -20.31 8.68 15.43
N GLU A 236 -20.15 9.18 16.66
CA GLU A 236 -19.45 10.42 16.97
C GLU A 236 -17.98 10.32 16.61
N ALA A 237 -17.32 9.20 16.93
CA ALA A 237 -15.92 8.96 16.60
C ALA A 237 -15.68 8.79 15.08
N THR A 238 -16.63 8.19 14.37
CA THR A 238 -16.60 8.14 12.89
C THR A 238 -16.75 9.54 12.30
N ALA A 239 -17.70 10.33 12.80
CA ALA A 239 -17.92 11.70 12.34
C ALA A 239 -16.70 12.61 12.63
N GLU A 240 -16.08 12.46 13.81
CA GLU A 240 -14.85 13.16 14.20
C GLU A 240 -13.72 12.92 13.20
N THR A 241 -13.49 11.66 12.81
CA THR A 241 -12.42 11.34 11.85
C THR A 241 -12.65 11.99 10.50
N ILE A 242 -13.91 12.01 10.04
CA ILE A 242 -14.31 12.66 8.79
C ILE A 242 -14.12 14.17 8.90
N GLU A 243 -14.53 14.78 10.00
CA GLU A 243 -14.34 16.22 10.26
C GLU A 243 -12.85 16.60 10.24
N ILE A 244 -12.00 15.83 10.93
CA ILE A 244 -10.55 16.05 10.94
C ILE A 244 -9.99 16.01 9.51
N GLY A 245 -10.33 14.97 8.75
CA GLY A 245 -9.86 14.83 7.37
C GLY A 245 -10.29 15.99 6.48
N GLU A 246 -11.56 16.38 6.55
CA GLU A 246 -12.12 17.51 5.80
C GLU A 246 -11.44 18.83 6.13
N SER A 247 -11.28 19.13 7.42
CA SER A 247 -10.70 20.39 7.89
C SER A 247 -9.20 20.47 7.63
N ALA A 248 -8.46 19.37 7.78
CA ALA A 248 -7.01 19.32 7.55
C ALA A 248 -6.63 19.14 6.08
N GLY A 249 -7.59 18.82 5.19
CA GLY A 249 -7.33 18.60 3.77
C GLY A 249 -6.63 17.27 3.47
N VAL A 250 -6.90 16.23 4.26
CA VAL A 250 -6.37 14.87 4.12
C VAL A 250 -7.51 13.86 3.97
N VAL A 251 -7.24 12.72 3.34
CA VAL A 251 -8.23 11.64 3.17
C VAL A 251 -8.48 10.94 4.51
N PRO A 252 -9.67 11.03 5.12
CA PRO A 252 -9.94 10.32 6.38
C PRO A 252 -10.15 8.82 6.10
N VAL A 253 -9.44 7.98 6.85
CA VAL A 253 -9.57 6.52 6.76
C VAL A 253 -9.94 5.97 8.13
N ILE A 254 -11.13 5.38 8.24
CA ILE A 254 -11.57 4.70 9.45
C ILE A 254 -10.94 3.31 9.43
N THR A 255 -9.89 3.12 10.22
CA THR A 255 -9.15 1.85 10.22
C THR A 255 -9.95 0.75 10.92
N HIS A 256 -9.70 -0.49 10.50
CA HIS A 256 -10.31 -1.73 10.99
C HIS A 256 -11.80 -1.58 11.36
N MET A 257 -12.56 -0.90 10.51
CA MET A 257 -13.90 -0.42 10.79
C MET A 257 -14.81 -1.54 11.31
N LYS A 258 -15.41 -1.27 12.46
CA LYS A 258 -16.23 -2.22 13.20
C LYS A 258 -17.24 -1.51 14.09
N VAL A 259 -18.17 -2.30 14.63
CA VAL A 259 -19.11 -1.89 15.67
C VAL A 259 -19.06 -2.97 16.75
N MET A 260 -18.58 -2.59 17.94
CA MET A 260 -18.31 -3.53 19.03
C MET A 260 -19.44 -3.54 20.07
N GLY A 261 -19.79 -4.74 20.55
CA GLY A 261 -20.73 -4.95 21.65
C GLY A 261 -22.21 -5.07 21.24
N PRO A 262 -22.98 -5.98 21.87
CA PRO A 262 -24.38 -6.25 21.50
C PRO A 262 -25.31 -5.03 21.48
N SER A 263 -25.08 -4.05 22.36
CA SER A 263 -25.86 -2.81 22.43
C SER A 263 -25.65 -1.86 21.24
N ASN A 264 -24.60 -2.09 20.45
CA ASN A 264 -24.21 -1.23 19.34
C ASN A 264 -24.47 -1.87 17.97
N TRP A 265 -24.68 -3.19 17.90
CA TRP A 265 -24.92 -3.90 16.65
C TRP A 265 -26.05 -3.26 15.83
N GLY A 266 -25.84 -3.14 14.52
CA GLY A 266 -26.70 -2.41 13.60
C GLY A 266 -26.26 -0.97 13.30
N LYS A 267 -25.46 -0.34 14.19
CA LYS A 267 -24.93 1.03 13.96
C LYS A 267 -24.05 1.15 12.72
N SER A 268 -23.58 0.04 12.12
CA SER A 268 -22.80 0.09 10.87
C SER A 268 -23.57 0.75 9.73
N LEU A 269 -24.91 0.67 9.73
CA LEU A 269 -25.77 1.36 8.76
C LEU A 269 -25.52 2.88 8.77
N GLU A 270 -25.38 3.46 9.95
CA GLU A 270 -25.20 4.89 10.14
C GLU A 270 -23.74 5.31 9.94
N THR A 271 -22.76 4.52 10.40
CA THR A 271 -21.33 4.82 10.15
C THR A 271 -21.00 4.77 8.66
N ILE A 272 -21.53 3.79 7.92
CA ILE A 272 -21.38 3.72 6.45
C ILE A 272 -22.07 4.91 5.79
N LYS A 273 -23.25 5.30 6.28
CA LYS A 273 -23.95 6.49 5.77
C LYS A 273 -23.11 7.76 5.95
N LEU A 274 -22.41 7.93 7.07
CA LEU A 274 -21.49 9.06 7.28
C LEU A 274 -20.39 9.09 6.21
N ILE A 275 -19.75 7.95 5.94
CA ILE A 275 -18.73 7.81 4.88
C ILE A 275 -19.32 8.16 3.51
N GLN A 276 -20.48 7.60 3.16
CA GLN A 276 -21.14 7.85 1.88
C GLN A 276 -21.53 9.32 1.70
N ASP A 277 -22.05 9.96 2.74
CA ASP A 277 -22.43 11.36 2.69
C ASP A 277 -21.19 12.28 2.63
N ALA A 278 -20.05 11.88 3.21
CA ALA A 278 -18.75 12.54 3.03
C ALA A 278 -18.25 12.43 1.58
N ASN A 279 -18.43 11.28 0.98
CA ASN A 279 -18.01 11.04 -0.39
C ASN A 279 -18.85 11.84 -1.39
N LYS A 280 -20.16 11.94 -1.17
CA LYS A 280 -21.04 12.78 -2.01
C LYS A 280 -20.66 14.27 -1.99
N ARG A 281 -20.05 14.76 -0.91
CA ARG A 281 -19.57 16.16 -0.80
C ARG A 281 -18.09 16.35 -1.17
N GLY A 282 -17.39 15.29 -1.58
CA GLY A 282 -16.07 15.37 -2.22
C GLY A 282 -14.86 15.10 -1.31
N THR A 283 -15.09 14.57 -0.10
CA THR A 283 -14.06 14.27 0.91
C THR A 283 -13.24 13.02 0.58
N PHE A 284 -13.88 12.00 0.02
CA PHE A 284 -13.33 10.65 -0.12
C PHE A 284 -12.91 10.01 1.22
N ALA A 285 -13.84 9.91 2.16
CA ALA A 285 -13.72 9.03 3.31
C ALA A 285 -13.66 7.54 2.90
N ALA A 286 -12.69 6.84 3.48
CA ALA A 286 -12.47 5.41 3.26
C ALA A 286 -12.42 4.65 4.59
N ALA A 287 -12.36 3.32 4.49
CA ALA A 287 -12.16 2.44 5.61
C ALA A 287 -11.31 1.24 5.20
N ASP A 288 -10.81 0.50 6.18
CA ASP A 288 -10.33 -0.86 5.99
C ASP A 288 -10.98 -1.82 7.00
N GLN A 289 -10.93 -3.12 6.74
CA GLN A 289 -11.48 -4.14 7.62
C GLN A 289 -10.72 -5.48 7.46
N TYR A 290 -10.52 -6.19 8.57
CA TYR A 290 -10.08 -7.59 8.57
C TYR A 290 -11.29 -8.56 8.62
N PRO A 291 -11.19 -9.77 8.03
CA PRO A 291 -12.31 -10.71 7.87
C PRO A 291 -12.62 -11.55 9.12
N TYR A 292 -12.72 -10.91 10.29
CA TYR A 292 -12.95 -11.57 11.58
C TYR A 292 -13.86 -10.75 12.50
N LEU A 293 -14.65 -11.46 13.30
CA LEU A 293 -15.55 -10.90 14.33
C LEU A 293 -14.87 -10.76 15.70
N ALA A 294 -13.54 -10.74 15.71
CA ALA A 294 -12.74 -10.55 16.92
C ALA A 294 -11.57 -9.59 16.63
N SER A 295 -11.24 -8.75 17.60
CA SER A 295 -10.10 -7.83 17.53
C SER A 295 -8.96 -8.33 18.41
N GLN A 296 -7.78 -7.72 18.27
CA GLN A 296 -6.66 -7.94 19.18
C GLN A 296 -5.98 -6.61 19.52
N THR A 297 -5.75 -6.37 20.81
CA THR A 297 -4.93 -5.26 21.33
C THR A 297 -4.42 -5.63 22.73
N GLY A 298 -3.92 -4.67 23.52
CA GLY A 298 -3.53 -4.88 24.92
C GLY A 298 -4.72 -4.83 25.88
N LEU A 299 -4.62 -5.53 27.02
CA LEU A 299 -5.66 -5.55 28.07
C LEU A 299 -6.03 -4.15 28.57
N ILE A 300 -5.09 -3.20 28.53
CA ILE A 300 -5.34 -1.81 28.91
C ILE A 300 -6.48 -1.13 28.12
N ALA A 301 -6.87 -1.69 26.97
CA ALA A 301 -7.99 -1.20 26.15
C ALA A 301 -9.38 -1.38 26.78
N ILE A 302 -9.50 -1.99 27.95
CA ILE A 302 -10.74 -1.99 28.75
C ILE A 302 -10.65 -1.13 30.02
N VAL A 303 -9.55 -0.38 30.18
CA VAL A 303 -9.38 0.58 31.27
C VAL A 303 -9.82 1.96 30.78
N PRO A 304 -10.77 2.63 31.44
CA PRO A 304 -11.16 4.00 31.11
C PRO A 304 -9.97 4.95 31.00
N GLN A 305 -9.98 5.83 30.01
CA GLN A 305 -8.81 6.65 29.65
C GLN A 305 -8.39 7.61 30.75
N TRP A 306 -9.31 8.19 31.54
CA TRP A 306 -8.96 9.09 32.64
C TRP A 306 -8.10 8.42 33.72
N ILE A 307 -8.16 7.09 33.84
CA ILE A 307 -7.37 6.33 34.79
C ILE A 307 -5.93 6.20 34.31
N GLN A 308 -5.72 6.25 33.00
CA GLN A 308 -4.43 6.17 32.32
C GLN A 308 -3.70 7.53 32.25
N ASP A 309 -4.30 8.61 32.76
CA ASP A 309 -3.72 9.96 32.81
C ASP A 309 -2.38 9.97 33.58
N GLY A 310 -1.33 10.56 32.99
CA GLY A 310 0.03 10.51 33.54
C GLY A 310 0.75 9.18 33.32
N GLY A 311 0.15 8.26 32.57
CA GLY A 311 0.77 7.00 32.13
C GLY A 311 0.64 5.86 33.14
N HIS A 312 1.40 4.79 32.88
CA HIS A 312 1.25 3.51 33.57
C HIS A 312 1.49 3.60 35.09
N GLU A 313 2.50 4.35 35.54
CA GLU A 313 2.80 4.47 36.97
C GLU A 313 1.68 5.18 37.74
N GLU A 314 1.11 6.26 37.20
CA GLU A 314 -0.02 6.96 37.81
C GLU A 314 -1.29 6.11 37.77
N MET A 315 -1.52 5.36 36.69
CA MET A 315 -2.60 4.37 36.62
C MET A 315 -2.50 3.34 37.75
N LEU A 316 -1.32 2.77 38.01
CA LEU A 316 -1.11 1.83 39.11
C LEU A 316 -1.29 2.48 40.49
N LYS A 317 -0.91 3.76 40.66
CA LYS A 317 -1.21 4.51 41.90
C LYS A 317 -2.71 4.67 42.13
N ARG A 318 -3.49 4.95 41.07
CA ARG A 318 -4.96 5.01 41.14
C ARG A 318 -5.57 3.64 41.48
N PHE A 319 -5.05 2.54 40.93
CA PHE A 319 -5.48 1.20 41.31
C PHE A 319 -5.22 0.89 42.79
N ALA A 320 -4.09 1.36 43.33
CA ALA A 320 -3.72 1.15 44.73
C ALA A 320 -4.51 2.02 45.72
N ASP A 321 -5.22 3.06 45.25
CA ASP A 321 -6.04 3.93 46.11
C ASP A 321 -7.36 3.23 46.50
N PRO A 322 -7.57 2.89 47.79
CA PRO A 322 -8.80 2.25 48.23
C PRO A 322 -10.06 3.09 48.00
N ALA A 323 -9.93 4.41 47.89
CA ALA A 323 -11.06 5.30 47.61
C ALA A 323 -11.50 5.26 46.15
N MET A 324 -10.59 4.91 45.22
CA MET A 324 -10.87 4.87 43.77
C MET A 324 -11.13 3.45 43.27
N ARG A 325 -10.50 2.43 43.87
CA ARG A 325 -10.49 1.06 43.33
C ARG A 325 -11.88 0.51 42.98
N GLY A 326 -12.88 0.72 43.84
CA GLY A 326 -14.25 0.25 43.58
C GLY A 326 -14.93 0.95 42.40
N GLN A 327 -14.66 2.24 42.18
CA GLN A 327 -15.13 2.96 40.99
C GLN A 327 -14.44 2.43 39.74
N ILE A 328 -13.13 2.24 39.80
CA ILE A 328 -12.33 1.73 38.69
C ILE A 328 -12.79 0.32 38.27
N GLU A 329 -13.03 -0.55 39.25
CA GLU A 329 -13.57 -1.89 39.04
C GLU A 329 -14.89 -1.86 38.24
N GLU A 330 -15.82 -1.00 38.65
CA GLU A 330 -17.12 -0.85 37.99
C GLU A 330 -16.99 -0.28 36.58
N GLU A 331 -16.18 0.77 36.37
CA GLU A 331 -16.04 1.36 35.04
C GLU A 331 -15.30 0.43 34.05
N ILE A 332 -14.37 -0.41 34.53
CA ILE A 332 -13.81 -1.51 33.72
C ILE A 332 -14.93 -2.50 33.35
N HIS A 333 -15.81 -2.85 34.29
CA HIS A 333 -16.93 -3.74 34.02
C HIS A 333 -17.88 -3.17 32.96
N GLU A 334 -18.24 -1.90 33.05
CA GLU A 334 -19.04 -1.19 32.03
C GLU A 334 -18.34 -1.18 30.66
N THR A 335 -17.02 -1.00 30.64
CA THR A 335 -16.23 -1.04 29.41
C THR A 335 -16.26 -2.44 28.76
N ILE A 336 -16.17 -3.51 29.56
CA ILE A 336 -16.33 -4.89 29.06
C ILE A 336 -17.71 -5.07 28.42
N GLN A 337 -18.79 -4.69 29.12
CA GLN A 337 -20.17 -4.86 28.64
C GLN A 337 -20.49 -4.04 27.37
N SER A 338 -19.83 -2.89 27.18
CA SER A 338 -20.02 -2.09 25.97
C SER A 338 -19.20 -2.61 24.79
N ARG A 339 -18.11 -3.34 25.02
CA ARG A 339 -17.16 -3.80 23.99
C ARG A 339 -17.45 -5.22 23.50
N VAL A 340 -17.86 -6.11 24.39
CA VAL A 340 -18.13 -7.53 24.15
C VAL A 340 -19.38 -7.97 24.93
N SER A 341 -19.83 -9.22 24.79
CA SER A 341 -21.04 -9.69 25.49
C SER A 341 -20.79 -9.85 26.99
N ASP A 342 -19.69 -10.51 27.35
CA ASP A 342 -19.24 -10.70 28.72
C ASP A 342 -17.73 -11.00 28.80
N ALA A 343 -17.19 -11.20 30.00
CA ALA A 343 -15.77 -11.44 30.21
C ALA A 343 -15.23 -12.77 29.61
N GLY A 344 -16.11 -13.69 29.19
CA GLY A 344 -15.75 -14.89 28.44
C GLY A 344 -15.31 -14.57 27.01
N ASP A 345 -15.76 -13.44 26.46
CA ASP A 345 -15.35 -12.93 25.14
C ASP A 345 -14.01 -12.17 25.18
N VAL A 346 -13.35 -12.11 26.35
CA VAL A 346 -12.02 -11.52 26.54
C VAL A 346 -11.01 -12.65 26.73
N TYR A 347 -10.25 -12.95 25.68
CA TYR A 347 -9.37 -14.12 25.61
C TYR A 347 -7.88 -13.76 25.61
N PHE A 348 -7.09 -14.49 26.38
CA PHE A 348 -5.65 -14.31 26.49
C PHE A 348 -4.91 -15.40 25.71
N PRO A 349 -4.46 -15.17 24.46
CA PRO A 349 -3.81 -16.20 23.64
C PRO A 349 -2.50 -16.73 24.24
N THR A 350 -1.81 -15.97 25.09
CA THR A 350 -0.61 -16.41 25.79
C THR A 350 -0.91 -17.34 26.97
N LYS A 351 -2.10 -17.24 27.55
CA LYS A 351 -2.56 -18.04 28.70
C LYS A 351 -3.53 -19.15 28.31
N GLN A 352 -4.10 -19.09 27.10
CA GLN A 352 -5.15 -19.98 26.59
C GLN A 352 -6.36 -20.07 27.54
N THR A 353 -6.80 -18.93 28.05
CA THR A 353 -7.94 -18.83 28.96
C THR A 353 -8.66 -17.49 28.77
N THR A 354 -9.86 -17.37 29.34
CA THR A 354 -10.68 -16.16 29.30
C THR A 354 -10.52 -15.32 30.58
N LEU A 355 -10.89 -14.04 30.53
CA LEU A 355 -10.97 -13.20 31.73
C LEU A 355 -12.02 -13.70 32.71
N ALA A 356 -13.15 -14.26 32.22
CA ALA A 356 -14.16 -14.87 33.07
C ALA A 356 -13.60 -16.04 33.90
N ASP A 357 -12.82 -16.93 33.28
CA ASP A 357 -12.20 -18.07 33.97
C ASP A 357 -11.19 -17.61 35.02
N ILE A 358 -10.35 -16.62 34.70
CA ILE A 358 -9.39 -16.03 35.65
C ILE A 358 -10.13 -15.40 36.84
N ALA A 359 -11.18 -14.62 36.59
CA ALA A 359 -11.98 -13.99 37.64
C ALA A 359 -12.64 -15.03 38.55
N ALA A 360 -13.20 -16.10 37.96
CA ALA A 360 -13.81 -17.20 38.70
C ALA A 360 -12.80 -17.97 39.57
N GLU A 361 -11.59 -18.26 39.04
CA GLU A 361 -10.52 -18.93 39.78
C GLU A 361 -10.06 -18.09 40.99
N GLN A 362 -9.97 -16.77 40.82
CA GLN A 362 -9.54 -15.84 41.86
C GLN A 362 -10.65 -15.48 42.85
N GLY A 363 -11.91 -15.76 42.53
CA GLY A 363 -13.07 -15.38 43.35
C GLY A 363 -13.32 -13.87 43.39
N VAL A 364 -13.01 -13.16 42.30
CA VAL A 364 -13.17 -11.70 42.16
C VAL A 364 -14.01 -11.36 40.92
N SER A 365 -14.38 -10.08 40.75
CA SER A 365 -15.05 -9.63 39.52
C SER A 365 -14.10 -9.59 38.32
N PRO A 366 -14.60 -9.58 37.08
CA PRO A 366 -13.77 -9.34 35.90
C PRO A 366 -13.01 -8.00 35.92
N GLY A 367 -13.58 -6.96 36.55
CA GLY A 367 -12.93 -5.66 36.69
C GLY A 367 -11.72 -5.73 37.63
N GLU A 368 -11.89 -6.40 38.78
CA GLU A 368 -10.81 -6.62 39.75
C GLU A 368 -9.73 -7.56 39.18
N ALA A 369 -10.11 -8.63 38.48
CA ALA A 369 -9.17 -9.52 37.79
C ALA A 369 -8.35 -8.75 36.73
N THR A 370 -8.98 -7.83 35.99
CA THR A 370 -8.30 -6.96 35.02
C THR A 370 -7.22 -6.11 35.69
N MET A 371 -7.56 -5.42 36.78
CA MET A 371 -6.58 -4.63 37.55
C MET A 371 -5.43 -5.50 38.05
N GLN A 372 -5.72 -6.67 38.62
CA GLN A 372 -4.68 -7.57 39.13
C GLN A 372 -3.73 -8.09 38.04
N ILE A 373 -4.23 -8.34 36.82
CA ILE A 373 -3.39 -8.73 35.68
C ILE A 373 -2.48 -7.55 35.30
N LEU A 374 -3.05 -6.35 35.19
CA LEU A 374 -2.28 -5.14 34.82
C LEU A 374 -1.21 -4.79 35.86
N GLU A 375 -1.49 -4.98 37.16
CA GLU A 375 -0.53 -4.78 38.26
C GLU A 375 0.64 -5.77 38.23
N LYS A 376 0.39 -7.03 37.85
CA LYS A 376 1.39 -8.12 37.93
C LYS A 376 2.15 -8.36 36.63
N GLU A 377 1.46 -8.20 35.51
CA GLU A 377 1.94 -8.64 34.19
C GLU A 377 1.92 -7.52 33.14
N GLY A 378 1.33 -6.36 33.48
CA GLY A 378 1.13 -5.26 32.54
C GLY A 378 0.05 -5.56 31.50
N SER A 379 0.05 -4.77 30.42
CA SER A 379 -0.93 -4.90 29.33
C SER A 379 -0.55 -6.04 28.39
N ILE A 380 -1.08 -7.23 28.64
CA ILE A 380 -0.85 -8.41 27.81
C ILE A 380 -1.76 -8.42 26.56
N ARG A 381 -1.29 -9.06 25.48
CA ARG A 381 -2.09 -9.23 24.24
C ARG A 381 -3.39 -9.97 24.56
N THR A 382 -4.49 -9.39 24.11
CA THR A 382 -5.85 -9.82 24.43
C THR A 382 -6.70 -9.79 23.16
N ILE A 383 -7.50 -10.84 22.96
CA ILE A 383 -8.47 -10.96 21.87
C ILE A 383 -9.86 -10.65 22.42
N TYR A 384 -10.62 -9.84 21.70
CA TYR A 384 -11.99 -9.44 22.07
C TYR A 384 -12.97 -9.95 21.02
N PHE A 385 -13.83 -10.90 21.37
CA PHE A 385 -14.88 -11.42 20.50
C PHE A 385 -16.09 -10.47 20.55
N PHE A 386 -16.16 -9.55 19.59
CA PHE A 386 -17.12 -8.43 19.63
C PHE A 386 -18.27 -8.58 18.63
N GLY A 387 -18.08 -9.41 17.61
CA GLY A 387 -18.63 -9.13 16.30
C GLY A 387 -20.06 -9.60 16.07
N HIS A 388 -20.65 -8.94 15.08
CA HIS A 388 -21.98 -9.21 14.54
C HIS A 388 -21.86 -9.38 13.03
N GLN A 389 -22.27 -10.53 12.52
CA GLN A 389 -22.07 -10.92 11.12
C GLN A 389 -22.65 -9.90 10.13
N GLU A 390 -23.84 -9.36 10.41
CA GLU A 390 -24.45 -8.42 9.48
C GLU A 390 -23.73 -7.07 9.41
N ASP A 391 -23.16 -6.59 10.53
CA ASP A 391 -22.36 -5.36 10.52
C ASP A 391 -21.06 -5.56 9.75
N PHE A 392 -20.41 -6.71 9.95
CA PHE A 392 -19.23 -7.11 9.19
C PHE A 392 -19.53 -7.09 7.68
N GLU A 393 -20.58 -7.78 7.23
CA GLU A 393 -20.93 -7.84 5.81
C GLU A 393 -21.28 -6.48 5.21
N ARG A 394 -21.99 -5.62 5.95
CA ARG A 394 -22.33 -4.28 5.50
C ARG A 394 -21.08 -3.44 5.27
N ILE A 395 -20.13 -3.48 6.21
CA ILE A 395 -18.86 -2.75 6.11
C ILE A 395 -18.01 -3.30 4.97
N LEU A 396 -17.91 -4.63 4.86
CA LEU A 396 -17.18 -5.32 3.79
C LEU A 396 -17.66 -4.90 2.39
N LYS A 397 -18.99 -4.84 2.20
CA LYS A 397 -19.64 -4.49 0.92
C LYS A 397 -19.59 -2.98 0.60
N ASN A 398 -19.15 -2.13 1.53
CA ASN A 398 -19.01 -0.71 1.23
C ASN A 398 -17.87 -0.51 0.19
N PRO A 399 -18.09 0.26 -0.91
CA PRO A 399 -17.13 0.39 -2.00
C PRO A 399 -15.78 0.98 -1.61
N THR A 400 -15.73 1.81 -0.55
CA THR A 400 -14.52 2.46 -0.06
C THR A 400 -13.89 1.75 1.14
N THR A 401 -14.29 0.50 1.39
CA THR A 401 -13.67 -0.36 2.41
C THR A 401 -12.66 -1.31 1.76
N ALA A 402 -11.38 -1.13 2.09
CA ALA A 402 -10.30 -2.04 1.73
C ALA A 402 -10.20 -3.22 2.71
N ILE A 403 -9.45 -4.25 2.33
CA ILE A 403 -9.07 -5.33 3.23
C ILE A 403 -7.66 -5.03 3.75
N ALA A 404 -7.52 -5.00 5.07
CA ALA A 404 -6.25 -4.90 5.76
C ALA A 404 -6.22 -5.88 6.93
N SER A 405 -5.05 -6.38 7.31
CA SER A 405 -4.98 -7.49 8.28
C SER A 405 -5.06 -7.04 9.73
N ASP A 406 -4.66 -5.79 10.04
CA ASP A 406 -4.39 -5.33 11.41
C ASP A 406 -3.40 -6.27 12.15
N GLY A 407 -2.55 -6.93 11.37
CA GLY A 407 -1.72 -8.05 11.81
C GLY A 407 -0.29 -7.87 11.37
N GLY A 408 -0.04 -7.99 10.07
CA GLY A 408 1.30 -7.93 9.50
C GLY A 408 2.18 -9.16 9.75
N ALA A 409 3.39 -9.10 9.22
CA ALA A 409 4.37 -10.17 9.31
C ALA A 409 4.67 -10.61 10.75
N THR A 410 4.70 -11.93 11.02
CA THR A 410 4.97 -12.48 12.35
C THR A 410 5.49 -13.90 12.32
N VAL A 411 6.09 -14.31 13.44
CA VAL A 411 6.38 -15.71 13.76
C VAL A 411 5.71 -16.16 15.06
N SER A 412 4.89 -15.32 15.68
CA SER A 412 4.22 -15.61 16.95
C SER A 412 3.17 -16.72 16.77
N SER A 413 3.10 -17.63 17.74
CA SER A 413 2.05 -18.65 17.87
C SER A 413 0.96 -18.29 18.90
N SER A 414 1.07 -17.13 19.53
CA SER A 414 0.12 -16.64 20.54
C SER A 414 -0.43 -15.28 20.07
N THR A 415 -1.14 -15.30 18.94
CA THR A 415 -1.65 -14.11 18.27
C THR A 415 -3.02 -14.38 17.64
N HIS A 416 -3.67 -13.34 17.13
CA HIS A 416 -4.91 -13.48 16.38
C HIS A 416 -4.65 -14.15 15.01
N PRO A 417 -5.52 -15.06 14.53
CA PRO A 417 -5.33 -15.77 13.24
C PRO A 417 -5.22 -14.84 12.02
N ARG A 418 -5.73 -13.60 12.12
CA ARG A 418 -5.61 -12.56 11.09
C ARG A 418 -4.17 -12.32 10.60
N ARG A 419 -3.14 -12.56 11.42
CA ARG A 419 -1.73 -12.42 10.99
C ARG A 419 -1.27 -13.48 9.98
N TYR A 420 -2.04 -14.55 9.79
CA TYR A 420 -1.70 -15.69 8.93
C TYR A 420 -2.76 -16.04 7.88
N GLY A 421 -3.95 -15.44 7.94
CA GLY A 421 -5.09 -15.87 7.11
C GLY A 421 -5.96 -14.77 6.51
N THR A 422 -5.65 -13.49 6.65
CA THR A 422 -6.54 -12.39 6.19
C THR A 422 -6.91 -12.51 4.70
N GLN A 423 -5.95 -12.40 3.78
CA GLN A 423 -6.26 -12.38 2.34
C GLN A 423 -6.80 -13.74 1.84
N PRO A 424 -6.22 -14.90 2.25
CA PRO A 424 -6.75 -16.21 1.89
C PRO A 424 -8.14 -16.51 2.44
N ARG A 425 -8.51 -15.95 3.60
CA ARG A 425 -9.87 -16.04 4.14
C ARG A 425 -10.86 -15.26 3.27
N VAL A 426 -10.48 -14.08 2.78
CA VAL A 426 -11.32 -13.33 1.82
C VAL A 426 -11.52 -14.15 0.54
N LEU A 427 -10.44 -14.64 -0.08
CA LEU A 427 -10.51 -15.37 -1.34
C LEU A 427 -11.18 -16.74 -1.21
N GLY A 428 -10.91 -17.45 -0.13
CA GLY A 428 -11.42 -18.80 0.11
C GLY A 428 -12.81 -18.80 0.73
N ASN A 429 -12.93 -18.25 1.93
CA ASN A 429 -14.18 -18.29 2.67
C ASN A 429 -15.18 -17.26 2.12
N LEU A 430 -14.84 -15.97 2.10
CA LEU A 430 -15.84 -14.93 1.76
C LEU A 430 -16.24 -14.93 0.28
N VAL A 431 -15.32 -15.20 -0.64
CA VAL A 431 -15.61 -15.28 -2.08
C VAL A 431 -16.13 -16.66 -2.48
N ARG A 432 -15.35 -17.73 -2.28
CA ARG A 432 -15.70 -19.05 -2.83
C ARG A 432 -16.76 -19.79 -2.00
N VAL A 433 -16.73 -19.71 -0.67
CA VAL A 433 -17.67 -20.45 0.19
C VAL A 433 -18.96 -19.66 0.43
N GLU A 434 -18.86 -18.40 0.82
CA GLU A 434 -20.01 -17.58 1.22
C GLU A 434 -20.59 -16.76 0.07
N GLY A 435 -19.81 -16.45 -0.97
CA GLY A 435 -20.25 -15.66 -2.12
C GLY A 435 -20.58 -14.21 -1.77
N LEU A 436 -19.96 -13.64 -0.73
CA LEU A 436 -20.19 -12.27 -0.27
C LEU A 436 -19.60 -11.21 -1.19
N LEU A 437 -18.53 -11.55 -1.91
CA LEU A 437 -17.84 -10.71 -2.88
C LEU A 437 -17.61 -11.49 -4.17
N SER A 438 -17.54 -10.79 -5.31
CA SER A 438 -16.90 -11.36 -6.49
C SER A 438 -15.39 -11.49 -6.29
N LEU A 439 -14.74 -12.37 -7.06
CA LEU A 439 -13.29 -12.52 -6.97
C LEU A 439 -12.56 -11.26 -7.42
N GLU A 440 -13.08 -10.60 -8.46
CA GLU A 440 -12.59 -9.33 -8.99
C GLU A 440 -12.69 -8.20 -7.95
N GLU A 441 -13.80 -8.11 -7.24
CA GLU A 441 -14.00 -7.15 -6.13
C GLU A 441 -13.08 -7.43 -4.95
N ALA A 442 -12.90 -8.70 -4.59
CA ALA A 442 -11.97 -9.09 -3.52
C ALA A 442 -10.53 -8.68 -3.85
N VAL A 443 -10.06 -8.95 -5.08
CA VAL A 443 -8.72 -8.52 -5.52
C VAL A 443 -8.62 -6.99 -5.53
N GLN A 444 -9.62 -6.28 -6.04
CA GLN A 444 -9.64 -4.81 -6.02
C GLN A 444 -9.49 -4.28 -4.58
N LYS A 445 -10.24 -4.84 -3.62
CA LYS A 445 -10.20 -4.46 -2.19
C LYS A 445 -8.88 -4.79 -1.49
N MET A 446 -8.04 -5.63 -2.08
CA MET A 446 -6.73 -6.03 -1.56
C MET A 446 -5.55 -5.44 -2.37
N SER A 447 -5.80 -4.74 -3.49
CA SER A 447 -4.73 -4.17 -4.32
C SER A 447 -5.03 -2.75 -4.81
N GLY A 448 -5.90 -2.57 -5.81
CA GLY A 448 -6.13 -1.29 -6.47
C GLY A 448 -6.82 -0.27 -5.56
N LEU A 449 -7.71 -0.72 -4.67
CA LEU A 449 -8.36 0.13 -3.68
C LEU A 449 -7.36 0.64 -2.62
N PRO A 450 -6.62 -0.22 -1.88
CA PRO A 450 -5.63 0.27 -0.91
C PRO A 450 -4.56 1.14 -1.58
N ALA A 451 -4.09 0.80 -2.79
CA ALA A 451 -3.16 1.65 -3.55
C ALA A 451 -3.69 3.08 -3.74
N ASN A 452 -4.95 3.22 -4.15
CA ASN A 452 -5.56 4.54 -4.34
C ASN A 452 -5.79 5.30 -3.02
N ILE A 453 -6.22 4.61 -1.96
CA ILE A 453 -6.42 5.22 -0.63
C ILE A 453 -5.12 5.84 -0.11
N ILE A 454 -3.99 5.13 -0.24
CA ILE A 454 -2.68 5.60 0.25
C ILE A 454 -1.94 6.48 -0.77
N GLY A 455 -2.44 6.57 -2.01
CA GLY A 455 -1.85 7.34 -3.10
C GLY A 455 -0.75 6.63 -3.89
N MET A 456 -0.57 5.31 -3.74
CA MET A 456 0.44 4.53 -4.47
C MET A 456 0.09 4.43 -5.96
N VAL A 457 0.96 4.97 -6.83
CA VAL A 457 0.65 5.15 -8.26
C VAL A 457 1.33 4.15 -9.20
N ASP A 458 2.32 3.41 -8.71
CA ASP A 458 3.21 2.52 -9.48
C ASP A 458 3.05 1.03 -9.13
N ARG A 459 2.08 0.70 -8.28
CA ARG A 459 1.71 -0.65 -7.82
C ARG A 459 0.19 -0.76 -7.64
N GLY A 460 -0.29 -1.97 -7.31
CA GLY A 460 -1.70 -2.24 -7.04
C GLY A 460 -2.53 -2.66 -8.27
N PHE A 461 -1.92 -2.63 -9.46
CA PHE A 461 -2.54 -2.98 -10.73
C PHE A 461 -1.63 -3.84 -11.63
N ILE A 462 -2.23 -4.69 -12.47
CA ILE A 462 -1.53 -5.37 -13.58
C ILE A 462 -1.70 -4.51 -14.83
N ALA A 463 -0.70 -3.68 -15.12
CA ALA A 463 -0.67 -2.82 -16.30
C ALA A 463 0.78 -2.60 -16.77
N GLU A 464 0.98 -2.33 -18.04
CA GLU A 464 2.33 -2.06 -18.57
C GLU A 464 2.97 -0.84 -17.89
N GLY A 465 4.26 -0.95 -17.58
CA GLY A 465 5.04 0.06 -16.86
C GLY A 465 4.88 0.03 -15.34
N MET A 466 3.93 -0.73 -14.79
CA MET A 466 3.83 -0.95 -13.34
C MET A 466 4.99 -1.78 -12.82
N ILE A 467 5.35 -1.58 -11.56
CA ILE A 467 6.27 -2.49 -10.88
C ILE A 467 5.61 -3.88 -10.78
N ALA A 468 6.38 -4.93 -11.07
CA ALA A 468 5.91 -6.30 -11.07
C ALA A 468 5.80 -6.88 -9.66
N ASP A 469 4.81 -6.39 -8.91
CA ASP A 469 4.28 -7.06 -7.72
C ASP A 469 3.04 -7.86 -8.10
N ILE A 470 3.16 -9.19 -8.06
CA ILE A 470 2.15 -10.10 -8.61
C ILE A 470 1.95 -11.27 -7.66
N THR A 471 0.69 -11.63 -7.43
CA THR A 471 0.30 -12.85 -6.73
C THR A 471 -0.38 -13.79 -7.71
N VAL A 472 0.11 -15.03 -7.79
CA VAL A 472 -0.51 -16.11 -8.57
C VAL A 472 -1.09 -17.14 -7.62
N PHE A 473 -2.38 -17.41 -7.76
CA PHE A 473 -3.09 -18.31 -6.85
C PHE A 473 -4.17 -19.14 -7.54
N ASP A 474 -4.52 -20.26 -6.91
CA ASP A 474 -5.63 -21.10 -7.36
C ASP A 474 -6.92 -20.70 -6.64
N ALA A 475 -7.85 -20.10 -7.38
CA ALA A 475 -9.12 -19.65 -6.84
C ALA A 475 -9.97 -20.80 -6.25
N ASN A 476 -9.73 -22.05 -6.66
CA ASN A 476 -10.48 -23.21 -6.16
C ASN A 476 -9.95 -23.74 -4.83
N THR A 477 -8.68 -23.48 -4.50
CA THR A 477 -8.03 -24.08 -3.32
C THR A 477 -7.52 -23.07 -2.31
N VAL A 478 -7.34 -21.79 -2.68
CA VAL A 478 -6.84 -20.76 -1.75
C VAL A 478 -7.68 -20.68 -0.48
N THR A 479 -7.05 -20.76 0.68
CA THR A 479 -7.73 -20.79 1.99
C THR A 479 -6.80 -20.42 3.13
N ASP A 480 -7.34 -19.78 4.16
CA ASP A 480 -6.72 -19.66 5.46
C ASP A 480 -6.75 -21.01 6.21
N LYS A 481 -5.73 -21.23 7.05
CA LYS A 481 -5.66 -22.37 7.98
C LYS A 481 -5.64 -21.96 9.44
N ALA A 482 -5.28 -20.70 9.70
CA ALA A 482 -5.11 -20.17 11.05
C ALA A 482 -6.44 -20.13 11.79
N THR A 483 -6.46 -20.64 13.02
CA THR A 483 -7.61 -20.59 13.92
C THR A 483 -7.25 -19.86 15.21
N PHE A 484 -8.22 -19.57 16.07
CA PHE A 484 -7.93 -18.97 17.38
C PHE A 484 -7.12 -19.90 18.28
N ASP A 485 -7.36 -21.21 18.21
CA ASP A 485 -6.64 -22.22 19.00
C ASP A 485 -5.23 -22.48 18.47
N ASN A 486 -5.06 -22.41 17.15
CA ASN A 486 -3.78 -22.63 16.47
C ASN A 486 -3.54 -21.54 15.41
N PRO A 487 -3.14 -20.32 15.82
CA PRO A 487 -3.06 -19.18 14.91
C PRO A 487 -1.86 -19.27 13.96
N LYS A 488 -0.78 -19.96 14.32
CA LYS A 488 0.42 -20.11 13.47
C LYS A 488 0.24 -21.24 12.46
N GLN A 489 -0.66 -21.05 11.51
CA GLN A 489 -0.83 -21.93 10.36
C GLN A 489 -0.80 -21.09 9.09
N TYR A 490 0.22 -21.32 8.26
CA TYR A 490 0.34 -20.66 6.96
C TYR A 490 -0.82 -21.05 6.05
N ALA A 491 -1.28 -20.09 5.25
CA ALA A 491 -2.32 -20.32 4.27
C ALA A 491 -1.85 -21.23 3.12
N GLU A 492 -2.81 -21.76 2.37
CA GLU A 492 -2.58 -22.61 1.20
C GLU A 492 -3.18 -21.98 -0.07
N GLY A 493 -2.68 -22.40 -1.23
CA GLY A 493 -3.21 -22.05 -2.56
C GLY A 493 -2.63 -20.79 -3.20
N ILE A 494 -1.72 -20.09 -2.51
CA ILE A 494 -0.83 -19.10 -3.12
C ILE A 494 0.37 -19.85 -3.74
N GLU A 495 0.51 -19.77 -5.06
CA GLU A 495 1.48 -20.59 -5.82
C GLU A 495 2.75 -19.80 -6.16
N HIS A 496 2.61 -18.54 -6.54
CA HIS A 496 3.73 -17.63 -6.75
C HIS A 496 3.45 -16.27 -6.15
N VAL A 497 4.49 -15.66 -5.57
CA VAL A 497 4.50 -14.25 -5.20
C VAL A 497 5.75 -13.65 -5.80
N ILE A 498 5.56 -12.63 -6.63
CA ILE A 498 6.62 -11.91 -7.33
C ILE A 498 6.62 -10.50 -6.75
N ILE A 499 7.79 -10.04 -6.33
CA ILE A 499 7.98 -8.73 -5.72
C ILE A 499 9.09 -8.05 -6.50
N ASN A 500 8.81 -6.86 -7.01
CA ASN A 500 9.75 -6.13 -7.85
C ASN A 500 10.34 -7.01 -8.98
N GLY A 501 9.50 -7.87 -9.58
CA GLY A 501 9.85 -8.80 -10.66
C GLY A 501 10.62 -10.06 -10.27
N GLN A 502 10.86 -10.30 -8.97
CA GLN A 502 11.58 -11.47 -8.48
C GLN A 502 10.68 -12.39 -7.65
N PHE A 503 10.86 -13.71 -7.74
CA PHE A 503 10.07 -14.66 -6.95
C PHE A 503 10.44 -14.61 -5.46
N ALA A 504 9.50 -14.17 -4.63
CA ALA A 504 9.52 -14.32 -3.17
C ALA A 504 8.84 -15.62 -2.72
N ILE A 505 7.83 -16.10 -3.46
CA ILE A 505 7.32 -17.48 -3.40
C ILE A 505 7.37 -18.06 -4.80
N LYS A 506 7.89 -19.30 -4.93
CA LYS A 506 7.87 -20.05 -6.18
C LYS A 506 7.40 -21.48 -5.93
N ASN A 507 6.38 -21.92 -6.66
CA ASN A 507 5.78 -23.25 -6.51
C ASN A 507 5.30 -23.51 -5.06
N SER A 508 4.64 -22.53 -4.46
CA SER A 508 4.15 -22.52 -3.07
C SER A 508 5.23 -22.51 -1.98
N GLU A 509 6.52 -22.44 -2.34
CA GLU A 509 7.62 -22.38 -1.38
C GLU A 509 8.25 -20.97 -1.34
N PRO A 510 8.43 -20.36 -0.15
CA PRO A 510 9.20 -19.14 0.01
C PRO A 510 10.64 -19.30 -0.50
N THR A 511 11.18 -18.25 -1.10
CA THR A 511 12.59 -18.14 -1.48
C THR A 511 13.36 -17.30 -0.45
N ASP A 512 14.68 -17.28 -0.56
CA ASP A 512 15.54 -16.41 0.26
C ASP A 512 15.75 -15.02 -0.38
N VAL A 513 14.97 -14.67 -1.41
CA VAL A 513 15.15 -13.41 -2.14
C VAL A 513 14.63 -12.23 -1.33
N GLN A 514 15.49 -11.24 -1.10
CA GLN A 514 15.16 -9.98 -0.45
C GLN A 514 14.79 -8.92 -1.50
N ALA A 515 13.64 -9.11 -2.16
CA ALA A 515 13.19 -8.26 -3.27
C ALA A 515 12.42 -7.01 -2.82
N GLY A 516 12.01 -6.96 -1.55
CA GLY A 516 11.27 -5.85 -0.97
C GLY A 516 12.12 -4.58 -0.85
N LYS A 517 11.44 -3.44 -0.86
CA LYS A 517 12.06 -2.12 -0.69
C LYS A 517 11.38 -1.34 0.44
N ALA A 518 12.14 -0.43 1.07
CA ALA A 518 11.54 0.60 1.92
C ALA A 518 10.94 1.70 1.04
N LEU A 519 9.62 1.66 0.86
CA LEU A 519 8.89 2.56 -0.02
C LEU A 519 8.71 3.93 0.64
N LYS A 520 9.01 4.96 -0.14
CA LYS A 520 8.84 6.37 0.24
C LYS A 520 7.76 6.99 -0.62
N ARG A 521 6.78 7.64 0.02
CA ARG A 521 5.77 8.43 -0.68
C ARG A 521 6.39 9.74 -1.16
N SER A 522 6.04 10.17 -2.37
CA SER A 522 6.34 11.53 -2.85
C SER A 522 5.09 12.42 -2.82
N TYR A 523 5.28 13.73 -2.73
CA TYR A 523 4.18 14.69 -2.59
C TYR A 523 3.25 14.81 -3.82
N ASP A 524 3.67 14.28 -4.97
CA ASP A 524 2.89 14.18 -6.20
C ASP A 524 2.07 12.89 -6.32
N MET A 525 1.96 12.12 -5.24
CA MET A 525 1.18 10.89 -5.13
C MET A 525 -0.08 11.12 -4.26
N PRO A 526 -1.09 11.88 -4.72
CA PRO A 526 -2.24 12.21 -3.89
C PRO A 526 -3.09 10.97 -3.60
N SER A 527 -3.50 10.82 -2.33
CA SER A 527 -4.55 9.90 -1.91
C SER A 527 -5.88 10.27 -2.57
N ARG A 528 -6.62 9.29 -3.10
CA ARG A 528 -7.77 9.54 -3.97
C ARG A 528 -8.72 8.33 -4.11
N PRO A 529 -9.96 8.55 -4.60
CA PRO A 529 -10.83 7.45 -5.03
C PRO A 529 -10.27 6.67 -6.22
N ILE A 530 -10.80 5.46 -6.40
CA ILE A 530 -10.64 4.72 -7.66
C ILE A 530 -11.38 5.49 -8.76
N SER A 531 -10.66 5.98 -9.76
CA SER A 531 -11.23 6.77 -10.87
C SER A 531 -11.49 5.97 -12.16
N LEU A 532 -11.44 4.64 -12.12
CA LEU A 532 -11.39 3.82 -13.35
C LEU A 532 -12.71 3.67 -14.12
N ASN A 533 -13.86 4.03 -13.51
CA ASN A 533 -15.18 3.86 -14.11
C ASN A 533 -15.69 5.12 -14.83
N GLU A 534 -14.83 6.12 -15.00
CA GLU A 534 -15.17 7.39 -15.65
C GLU A 534 -14.35 7.56 -16.93
N ALA A 535 -14.90 8.28 -17.91
CA ALA A 535 -14.16 8.63 -19.10
C ALA A 535 -13.28 9.85 -18.80
N HIS A 536 -11.99 9.74 -19.07
CA HIS A 536 -10.99 10.76 -18.73
C HIS A 536 -10.32 11.29 -19.99
N LYS A 537 -10.05 12.60 -19.99
CA LYS A 537 -9.26 13.23 -21.05
C LYS A 537 -8.12 14.05 -20.46
N VAL A 538 -6.92 13.75 -20.91
CA VAL A 538 -5.72 14.50 -20.54
C VAL A 538 -5.10 15.08 -21.80
N SER A 539 -4.98 16.40 -21.86
CA SER A 539 -4.31 17.11 -22.96
C SER A 539 -3.21 18.00 -22.40
N VAL A 540 -1.98 17.74 -22.83
CA VAL A 540 -0.80 18.54 -22.49
C VAL A 540 -0.08 18.93 -23.77
N LYS A 541 0.26 20.21 -23.92
CA LYS A 541 1.09 20.66 -25.03
C LYS A 541 2.00 21.80 -24.60
N GLY A 542 3.30 21.54 -24.50
CA GLY A 542 4.25 22.57 -24.07
C GLY A 542 5.71 22.13 -24.02
N HIS A 543 6.50 22.89 -23.27
CA HIS A 543 7.87 22.53 -22.94
C HIS A 543 8.03 22.51 -21.44
N LEU A 544 8.75 21.50 -20.94
CA LEU A 544 9.20 21.48 -19.56
C LEU A 544 10.25 22.57 -19.33
N VAL A 545 10.10 23.31 -18.23
CA VAL A 545 11.14 24.20 -17.72
C VAL A 545 11.72 23.55 -16.47
N ASN A 546 12.93 23.03 -16.59
CA ASN A 546 13.62 22.36 -15.49
C ASN A 546 14.13 23.42 -14.49
N GLU A 547 13.67 23.36 -13.23
CA GLU A 547 14.07 24.31 -12.19
C GLU A 547 15.40 23.90 -11.49
N ASN A 548 15.88 22.66 -11.68
CA ASN A 548 17.04 22.10 -10.94
C ASN A 548 18.44 22.51 -11.49
N HIS A 549 18.54 23.40 -12.48
CA HIS A 549 19.82 23.77 -13.11
C HIS A 549 20.13 25.27 -13.18
N GLY A 550 19.75 26.04 -12.15
CA GLY A 550 20.28 27.40 -11.94
C GLY A 550 20.07 28.39 -13.10
N GLY A 551 19.05 28.16 -13.94
CA GLY A 551 18.73 28.98 -15.09
C GLY A 551 17.74 28.26 -16.01
N ALA A 552 16.85 29.02 -16.65
CA ALA A 552 15.79 28.50 -17.53
C ALA A 552 16.35 27.92 -18.84
N LYS A 553 16.95 26.73 -18.80
CA LYS A 553 17.13 25.91 -20.01
C LYS A 553 15.77 25.35 -20.42
N LYS A 554 15.45 25.44 -21.72
CA LYS A 554 14.26 24.79 -22.29
C LYS A 554 14.48 23.29 -22.18
N GLY A 555 13.72 22.62 -21.31
CA GLY A 555 13.69 21.17 -21.20
C GLY A 555 12.94 20.52 -22.36
N PRO A 556 12.63 19.21 -22.26
CA PRO A 556 12.02 18.48 -23.35
C PRO A 556 10.66 19.05 -23.75
N LYS A 557 10.36 18.96 -25.05
CA LYS A 557 9.03 19.26 -25.58
C LYS A 557 8.11 18.09 -25.30
N ILE A 558 6.94 18.36 -24.74
CA ILE A 558 5.94 17.36 -24.36
C ILE A 558 4.64 17.64 -25.10
N ASN A 559 4.11 16.62 -25.77
CA ASN A 559 2.73 16.59 -26.26
C ASN A 559 2.08 15.30 -25.74
N ILE A 560 0.99 15.42 -24.99
CA ILE A 560 0.22 14.30 -24.44
C ILE A 560 -1.22 14.50 -24.85
N MET A 561 -1.82 13.47 -25.43
CA MET A 561 -3.27 13.37 -25.61
C MET A 561 -3.68 11.98 -25.15
N VAL A 562 -4.41 11.91 -24.05
CA VAL A 562 -5.00 10.67 -23.54
C VAL A 562 -6.51 10.81 -23.63
N ASP A 563 -7.16 9.82 -24.23
CA ASP A 563 -8.61 9.65 -24.21
C ASP A 563 -8.88 8.21 -23.76
N GLN A 564 -9.34 8.07 -22.52
CA GLN A 564 -9.73 6.79 -21.95
C GLN A 564 -11.24 6.78 -21.77
N GLN A 565 -11.91 5.80 -22.36
CA GLN A 565 -13.34 5.59 -22.11
C GLN A 565 -13.51 4.83 -20.79
N ALA A 566 -14.68 4.99 -20.16
CA ALA A 566 -15.04 4.21 -18.98
C ALA A 566 -14.87 2.71 -19.24
N ASP A 567 -14.42 1.96 -18.21
CA ASP A 567 -14.24 0.51 -18.23
C ASP A 567 -13.17 -0.01 -19.21
N GLN A 568 -12.34 0.88 -19.78
CA GLN A 568 -11.17 0.47 -20.56
C GLN A 568 -9.93 0.42 -19.69
N THR A 569 -9.26 -0.73 -19.62
CA THR A 569 -7.97 -0.90 -18.91
C THR A 569 -6.77 -0.47 -19.76
N GLN A 570 -6.97 -0.26 -21.06
CA GLN A 570 -5.98 0.26 -22.01
C GLN A 570 -6.52 1.52 -22.70
N SER A 571 -5.76 2.61 -22.62
CA SER A 571 -6.11 3.89 -23.23
C SER A 571 -5.41 4.05 -24.58
N LYS A 572 -6.14 4.54 -25.59
CA LYS A 572 -5.49 5.11 -26.79
C LYS A 572 -4.91 6.45 -26.41
N ALA A 573 -3.59 6.52 -26.30
CA ALA A 573 -2.90 7.76 -25.99
C ALA A 573 -1.90 8.10 -27.09
N LYS A 574 -1.54 9.37 -27.17
CA LYS A 574 -0.38 9.80 -27.91
C LYS A 574 0.48 10.62 -26.97
N LEU A 575 1.54 10.00 -26.49
CA LEU A 575 2.60 10.68 -25.78
C LEU A 575 3.77 10.89 -26.74
N GLN A 576 4.23 12.12 -26.85
CA GLN A 576 5.48 12.47 -27.51
C GLN A 576 6.34 13.31 -26.57
N ILE A 577 7.55 12.82 -26.29
CA ILE A 577 8.58 13.55 -25.56
C ILE A 577 9.79 13.70 -26.46
N ILE A 578 10.23 14.93 -26.69
CA ILE A 578 11.42 15.23 -27.51
C ILE A 578 12.43 15.94 -26.62
N ASP A 579 13.52 15.24 -26.30
CA ASP A 579 14.66 15.80 -25.59
C ASP A 579 15.85 15.91 -26.55
N LYS A 580 16.11 17.14 -27.02
CA LYS A 580 17.22 17.42 -27.93
C LYS A 580 18.57 17.37 -27.23
N ASP A 581 18.62 17.69 -25.94
CA ASP A 581 19.87 17.75 -25.17
C ASP A 581 20.38 16.33 -24.90
N ASN A 582 19.46 15.39 -24.65
CA ASN A 582 19.77 13.97 -24.47
C ASN A 582 19.62 13.13 -25.76
N ASN A 583 19.31 13.79 -26.89
CA ASN A 583 19.22 13.20 -28.23
C ASN A 583 18.29 11.97 -28.32
N PHE A 584 17.08 12.07 -27.76
CA PHE A 584 16.05 11.03 -27.93
C PHE A 584 14.66 11.62 -28.19
N GLN A 585 13.81 10.78 -28.79
CA GLN A 585 12.39 11.03 -28.96
C GLN A 585 11.62 9.78 -28.54
N ILE A 586 10.68 9.95 -27.63
CA ILE A 586 9.74 8.92 -27.22
C ILE A 586 8.43 9.17 -27.94
N ASN A 587 7.86 8.11 -28.50
CA ASN A 587 6.46 8.08 -28.88
C ASN A 587 5.84 6.85 -28.22
N LEU A 588 4.68 7.03 -27.61
CA LEU A 588 3.91 5.97 -26.99
C LEU A 588 2.46 6.13 -27.41
N ASP A 589 1.93 5.07 -28.00
CA ASP A 589 0.59 5.01 -28.59
C ASP A 589 -0.43 4.27 -27.70
N GLU A 590 0.04 3.55 -26.68
CA GLU A 590 -0.74 2.77 -25.72
C GLU A 590 -0.19 2.98 -24.30
N LEU A 591 -1.05 3.30 -23.35
CA LEU A 591 -0.67 3.43 -21.93
C LEU A 591 -0.89 2.09 -21.21
N GLY A 592 -0.24 1.95 -20.05
CA GLY A 592 -0.68 1.05 -19.01
C GLY A 592 -1.98 1.57 -18.40
N ILE A 593 -1.93 2.05 -17.15
CA ILE A 593 -3.12 2.60 -16.48
C ILE A 593 -3.04 4.12 -16.40
N LEU A 594 -4.15 4.81 -16.63
CA LEU A 594 -4.32 6.23 -16.32
C LEU A 594 -5.14 6.36 -15.04
N GLN A 595 -4.70 7.25 -14.17
CA GLN A 595 -5.30 7.57 -12.88
C GLN A 595 -5.47 9.09 -12.81
N THR A 596 -6.65 9.57 -12.41
CA THR A 596 -6.97 11.01 -12.35
C THR A 596 -7.52 11.40 -10.98
N TYR A 597 -7.34 12.67 -10.61
CA TYR A 597 -7.90 13.29 -9.40
C TYR A 597 -7.85 14.83 -9.47
N LYS A 598 -8.99 15.52 -9.58
CA LYS A 598 -9.11 17.00 -9.42
C LYS A 598 -7.96 17.82 -10.07
N GLY A 599 -7.80 17.75 -11.39
CA GLY A 599 -6.73 18.47 -12.10
C GLY A 599 -5.35 17.80 -12.03
N TRP A 600 -5.24 16.65 -11.36
CA TRP A 600 -4.06 15.79 -11.35
C TRP A 600 -4.30 14.54 -12.19
N ALA A 601 -3.27 14.06 -12.88
CA ALA A 601 -3.28 12.79 -13.59
C ALA A 601 -1.93 12.08 -13.49
N SER A 602 -1.93 10.75 -13.50
CA SER A 602 -0.74 9.96 -13.76
C SER A 602 -1.03 8.81 -14.69
N PHE A 603 -0.01 8.34 -15.40
CA PHE A 603 -0.12 7.10 -16.14
C PHE A 603 1.22 6.36 -16.25
N THR A 604 1.12 5.05 -16.39
CA THR A 604 2.26 4.16 -16.66
C THR A 604 2.31 3.76 -18.14
N GLY A 605 3.44 3.20 -18.57
CA GLY A 605 3.57 2.52 -19.86
C GLY A 605 4.99 2.02 -20.10
N THR A 606 5.28 1.59 -21.33
CA THR A 606 6.64 1.19 -21.72
C THR A 606 7.13 1.91 -22.96
N VAL A 607 8.39 2.31 -22.98
CA VAL A 607 8.99 3.14 -24.02
C VAL A 607 10.31 2.56 -24.51
N LYS A 608 10.62 2.76 -25.79
CA LYS A 608 11.91 2.35 -26.40
C LYS A 608 12.78 3.58 -26.65
N LEU A 609 13.87 3.73 -25.90
CA LEU A 609 14.80 4.86 -26.06
C LEU A 609 15.87 4.61 -27.13
N LYS A 610 16.33 3.35 -27.24
CA LYS A 610 17.31 2.88 -28.23
C LYS A 610 16.81 1.54 -28.82
N LYS A 611 17.41 1.07 -29.93
CA LYS A 611 16.88 -0.03 -30.75
C LYS A 611 16.47 -1.31 -30.00
N ASN A 612 17.03 -1.58 -28.81
CA ASN A 612 16.80 -2.83 -28.07
C ASN A 612 16.47 -2.66 -26.57
N GLU A 613 16.23 -1.44 -26.06
CA GLU A 613 16.02 -1.23 -24.62
C GLU A 613 14.61 -0.67 -24.39
N THR A 614 13.77 -1.46 -23.73
CA THR A 614 12.41 -1.06 -23.34
C THR A 614 12.44 -0.71 -21.86
N MET A 615 11.96 0.49 -21.51
CA MET A 615 11.95 0.98 -20.14
C MET A 615 10.52 1.30 -19.71
N PRO A 616 10.19 1.16 -18.42
CA PRO A 616 8.95 1.70 -17.88
C PRO A 616 8.98 3.23 -17.95
N ILE A 617 7.82 3.83 -18.14
CA ILE A 617 7.59 5.26 -17.97
C ILE A 617 6.46 5.48 -16.97
N LEU A 618 6.66 6.43 -16.05
CA LEU A 618 5.62 6.99 -15.19
C LEU A 618 5.59 8.49 -15.45
N VAL A 619 4.42 9.00 -15.81
CA VAL A 619 4.18 10.44 -15.98
C VAL A 619 3.18 10.89 -14.94
N THR A 620 3.48 11.98 -14.26
CA THR A 620 2.57 12.68 -13.34
C THR A 620 2.36 14.10 -13.83
N ILE A 621 1.13 14.58 -13.78
CA ILE A 621 0.68 15.88 -14.26
C ILE A 621 -0.17 16.49 -13.15
N ASP A 622 0.06 17.76 -12.85
CA ASP A 622 -0.69 18.48 -11.82
C ASP A 622 -1.00 19.89 -12.29
N GLU A 623 -2.28 20.23 -12.46
CA GLU A 623 -2.76 21.58 -12.82
C GLU A 623 -2.39 22.62 -11.76
N LYS A 624 -2.25 22.20 -10.50
CA LYS A 624 -2.02 23.10 -9.37
C LYS A 624 -1.24 22.38 -8.28
N ASP A 625 0.06 22.23 -8.52
CA ASP A 625 0.97 21.65 -7.54
C ASP A 625 0.91 22.46 -6.23
N PRO A 626 0.67 21.82 -5.08
CA PRO A 626 0.39 22.52 -3.82
C PRO A 626 1.61 23.21 -3.20
N PHE A 627 2.82 22.87 -3.62
CA PHE A 627 4.06 23.48 -3.12
C PHE A 627 4.51 24.66 -3.97
N THR A 628 4.27 24.60 -5.28
CA THR A 628 4.71 25.64 -6.23
C THR A 628 3.59 26.57 -6.68
N GLY A 629 2.33 26.14 -6.58
CA GLY A 629 1.15 26.83 -7.10
C GLY A 629 1.07 26.88 -8.63
N LYS A 630 1.86 26.06 -9.33
CA LYS A 630 1.99 26.06 -10.80
C LYS A 630 1.57 24.72 -11.39
N GLU A 631 1.32 24.72 -12.71
CA GLU A 631 1.20 23.51 -13.50
C GLU A 631 2.54 22.78 -13.55
N THR A 632 2.59 21.53 -13.08
CA THR A 632 3.82 20.73 -13.08
C THR A 632 3.64 19.42 -13.84
N ILE A 633 4.74 18.95 -14.43
CA ILE A 633 4.83 17.62 -15.03
C ILE A 633 6.09 16.94 -14.54
N ARG A 634 5.95 15.67 -14.20
CA ARG A 634 7.06 14.77 -13.88
C ARG A 634 7.05 13.59 -14.83
N VAL A 635 8.22 13.21 -15.27
CA VAL A 635 8.44 12.07 -16.15
C VAL A 635 9.59 11.27 -15.59
N LYS A 636 9.33 10.03 -15.21
CA LYS A 636 10.32 9.05 -14.80
C LYS A 636 10.38 7.95 -15.86
N ILE A 637 11.54 7.73 -16.46
CA ILE A 637 11.78 6.67 -17.44
C ILE A 637 12.94 5.81 -16.95
N GLY A 638 12.62 4.56 -16.60
CA GLY A 638 13.53 3.69 -15.86
C GLY A 638 14.08 4.39 -14.60
N GLU A 639 15.30 4.04 -14.22
CA GLU A 639 15.99 4.65 -13.07
C GLU A 639 16.78 5.91 -13.47
N ASN A 640 17.18 6.02 -14.74
CA ASN A 640 18.21 6.97 -15.18
C ASN A 640 17.68 8.32 -15.67
N TYR A 641 16.41 8.40 -16.07
CA TYR A 641 15.84 9.62 -16.67
C TYR A 641 14.68 10.12 -15.82
N GLN A 642 14.90 11.25 -15.14
CA GLN A 642 13.88 11.90 -14.34
C GLN A 642 13.83 13.39 -14.71
N TYR A 643 12.64 13.82 -15.15
CA TYR A 643 12.34 15.21 -15.45
C TYR A 643 11.26 15.68 -14.49
N SER A 644 11.44 16.86 -13.94
CA SER A 644 10.41 17.57 -13.18
C SER A 644 10.51 19.04 -13.52
N GLY A 645 9.37 19.70 -13.67
CA GLY A 645 9.34 21.13 -13.92
C GLY A 645 7.97 21.67 -14.23
N THR A 646 7.94 22.98 -14.48
CA THR A 646 6.71 23.69 -14.83
C THR A 646 6.41 23.54 -16.31
N LEU A 647 5.12 23.41 -16.64
CA LEU A 647 4.69 23.42 -18.04
C LEU A 647 4.54 24.86 -18.53
N LYS A 648 5.17 25.19 -19.66
CA LYS A 648 4.80 26.35 -20.47
C LYS A 648 3.99 25.88 -21.67
N GLY A 649 2.67 25.95 -21.57
CA GLY A 649 1.77 25.31 -22.55
C GLY A 649 0.30 25.37 -22.19
N GLU A 650 -0.48 24.46 -22.77
CA GLU A 650 -1.86 24.15 -22.39
C GLU A 650 -1.88 22.82 -21.63
N LEU A 651 -2.60 22.77 -20.51
CA LEU A 651 -2.83 21.58 -19.71
C LEU A 651 -4.32 21.52 -19.36
N LYS A 652 -4.92 20.36 -19.57
CA LYS A 652 -6.31 20.08 -19.21
C LYS A 652 -6.45 18.62 -18.78
N VAL A 653 -6.96 18.40 -17.58
CA VAL A 653 -7.38 17.10 -17.04
C VAL A 653 -8.88 17.19 -16.79
N ASP A 654 -9.67 16.60 -17.71
CA ASP A 654 -11.13 16.50 -17.60
C ASP A 654 -11.53 15.23 -16.86
#